data_AF-A0A538I9L8-F1
#
_entry.id   AF-A0A538I9L8-F1
#
_cell.length_a   1.000
_cell.length_b   1.000
_cell.length_c   1.000
_cell.angle_alpha   90.00
_cell.angle_beta   90.00
_cell.angle_gamma   90.00
#
_symmetry.space_group_name_H-M   'P 1'
#
loop_
_entity.id
_entity.type
_entity.pdbx_description
1 polymer ?
#
loop_
_entity_poly.entity_id
_entity_poly.type
_entity_poly.pdbx_seq_one_letter_code
_entity_poly.pdbx_strand_id
1 'polypeptide(L)'
;MALRWIAGLLAAAAVLTFPARALAHATLIRTTPANGAVLARSPHEARFVFDDRVRIAAGIRAVRNGGESVLGGRPRVVGGGKTLVVPLARLEDGDYTVLWRVASDDGHTESGVIAFAVGAGRAPPAASLSARNGPTASDVVSRWLLFGGLLVAAGGGLFWLATGAGRPLLLFPAFVGVFLGASGLLPHVGTLSSRFGIAYSVAALLAGLGAAAAAITVAVPRVAPAVWVFGLALLPVPSVAGHALDPGRPRVEVAVDLLHLAAAAVWTGGLVQLAFALRTSSERGALVRRFSNVALVAVGVLAVTGVVRALAELRSVAQLWTTGYGRLLIVKTALLGLLVVTGWINRYRLVPRGDTKVLRRSVQLEILLLAGLVVAVAILTAARPGRDYSRLASAAVAARSEPPPLPVGDAFVAAHEDRSFAVAFAAERHRMRVTVLGPDGLGANGLRVTILGAPTAVCGAGCYETDASPRNLVPVVVSGDKLLFHVPAHAPAATALVARATRAFRRLRSVSYVERLASSPTNRIVSNFTLEAPDRLRYHIHGGSSAVVIGRRRWDGCAPSTTSKLIQPTPIWDGPVRDAHLVARSPREDVVSFLNPKIPAWFEVHLDRRTFRPRSLTMVAAAHFMHHAYSGFDAPRRIFPPGC
;
A
#
# COMPACT_ATOMS: atom_id res chain seq x y z
N MET A 1 21.95 -35.74 22.51
CA MET A 1 21.17 -35.89 21.25
C MET A 1 20.13 -34.77 21.10
N ALA A 2 19.22 -34.54 22.06
CA ALA A 2 18.18 -33.48 21.99
C ALA A 2 18.71 -32.05 21.71
N LEU A 3 19.84 -31.64 22.29
CA LEU A 3 20.42 -30.31 22.09
C LEU A 3 20.85 -30.04 20.63
N ARG A 4 21.29 -31.07 19.90
CA ARG A 4 21.68 -30.98 18.48
C ARG A 4 20.45 -30.84 17.57
N TRP A 5 19.34 -31.49 17.91
CA TRP A 5 18.06 -31.36 17.21
C TRP A 5 17.40 -30.00 17.44
N ILE A 6 17.53 -29.43 18.66
CA ILE A 6 17.05 -28.08 18.98
C ILE A 6 17.86 -27.02 18.23
N ALA A 7 19.18 -27.12 18.23
CA ALA A 7 20.04 -26.25 17.43
C ALA A 7 19.71 -26.36 15.93
N GLY A 8 19.42 -27.58 15.44
CA GLY A 8 18.98 -27.83 14.07
C GLY A 8 17.60 -27.23 13.74
N LEU A 9 16.62 -27.30 14.65
CA LEU A 9 15.29 -26.70 14.48
C LEU A 9 15.33 -25.17 14.57
N LEU A 10 16.13 -24.61 15.48
CA LEU A 10 16.35 -23.16 15.58
C LEU A 10 17.12 -22.62 14.36
N ALA A 11 18.11 -23.38 13.85
CA ALA A 11 18.82 -23.07 12.62
C ALA A 11 17.91 -23.22 11.39
N ALA A 12 17.06 -24.24 11.31
CA ALA A 12 16.09 -24.41 10.23
C ALA A 12 15.02 -23.31 10.25
N ALA A 13 14.56 -22.90 11.44
CA ALA A 13 13.71 -21.72 11.61
C ALA A 13 14.44 -20.44 11.15
N ALA A 14 15.73 -20.29 11.47
CA ALA A 14 16.55 -19.18 11.00
C ALA A 14 16.73 -19.18 9.46
N VAL A 15 16.82 -20.36 8.84
CA VAL A 15 16.88 -20.52 7.37
C VAL A 15 15.52 -20.25 6.71
N LEU A 16 14.40 -20.58 7.36
CA LEU A 16 13.07 -20.18 6.88
C LEU A 16 12.79 -18.67 7.03
N THR A 17 13.62 -17.97 7.81
CA THR A 17 13.62 -16.50 7.95
C THR A 17 14.61 -15.77 7.04
N PHE A 18 15.21 -16.43 6.04
CA PHE A 18 15.98 -15.73 5.00
C PHE A 18 15.15 -14.55 4.45
N PRO A 19 15.73 -13.35 4.30
CA PRO A 19 14.98 -12.12 4.12
C PRO A 19 14.29 -12.13 2.76
N ALA A 20 13.04 -12.61 2.73
CA ALA A 20 12.10 -12.15 1.73
C ALA A 20 12.03 -10.64 1.93
N ARG A 21 12.51 -9.88 0.94
CA ARG A 21 12.50 -8.42 0.91
C ARG A 21 11.15 -7.91 1.42
N ALA A 22 11.09 -7.57 2.71
CA ALA A 22 9.89 -7.06 3.33
C ALA A 22 9.78 -5.60 2.89
N LEU A 23 8.94 -5.35 1.88
CA LEU A 23 8.64 -4.02 1.38
C LEU A 23 7.68 -3.30 2.36
N ALA A 24 8.32 -2.66 3.34
CA ALA A 24 8.09 -1.41 4.09
C ALA A 24 6.69 -0.90 4.52
N HIS A 25 6.58 -0.51 5.81
CA HIS A 25 5.67 0.53 6.39
C HIS A 25 6.10 1.95 6.02
N ALA A 26 5.40 2.99 6.52
CA ALA A 26 5.42 4.39 6.04
C ALA A 26 5.73 4.47 4.53
N THR A 27 4.69 4.33 3.73
CA THR A 27 4.90 4.12 2.30
C THR A 27 5.26 5.42 1.66
N LEU A 28 6.44 5.44 1.04
CA LEU A 28 6.84 6.53 0.19
C LEU A 28 5.88 6.63 -1.01
N ILE A 29 5.00 7.64 -0.99
CA ILE A 29 4.05 7.94 -2.06
C ILE A 29 4.77 8.61 -3.22
N ARG A 30 5.58 9.62 -2.93
CA ARG A 30 6.18 10.48 -3.95
C ARG A 30 7.55 10.97 -3.53
N THR A 31 8.42 11.13 -4.53
CA THR A 31 9.72 11.78 -4.37
C THR A 31 9.89 12.94 -5.34
N THR A 32 10.57 13.97 -4.89
CA THR A 32 11.02 15.08 -5.72
C THR A 32 12.45 15.42 -5.31
N PRO A 33 13.48 15.15 -6.13
CA PRO A 33 13.42 14.55 -7.46
C PRO A 33 12.84 13.13 -7.47
N ALA A 34 12.23 12.73 -8.61
CA ALA A 34 11.79 11.35 -8.78
C ALA A 34 12.98 10.39 -8.87
N ASN A 35 12.82 9.15 -8.44
CA ASN A 35 13.87 8.14 -8.59
C ASN A 35 14.18 7.87 -10.08
N GLY A 36 15.45 7.97 -10.45
CA GLY A 36 15.94 7.89 -11.83
C GLY A 36 15.84 9.19 -12.62
N ALA A 37 15.38 10.29 -12.01
CA ALA A 37 15.20 11.56 -12.72
C ALA A 37 16.55 12.14 -13.20
N VAL A 38 16.53 12.77 -14.37
CA VAL A 38 17.64 13.56 -14.92
C VAL A 38 17.19 15.01 -14.98
N LEU A 39 17.84 15.87 -14.19
CA LEU A 39 17.45 17.25 -13.99
C LEU A 39 18.37 18.18 -14.78
N ALA A 40 17.79 19.18 -15.44
CA ALA A 40 18.56 20.21 -16.15
C ALA A 40 19.30 21.17 -15.19
N ARG A 41 18.85 21.29 -13.93
CA ARG A 41 19.41 22.20 -12.93
C ARG A 41 19.49 21.53 -11.56
N SER A 42 20.41 21.98 -10.71
CA SER A 42 20.56 21.51 -9.33
C SER A 42 19.28 21.75 -8.52
N PRO A 43 18.69 20.73 -7.89
CA PRO A 43 17.67 20.92 -6.87
C PRO A 43 18.30 21.46 -5.58
N HIS A 44 17.53 22.19 -4.77
CA HIS A 44 17.95 22.67 -3.45
C HIS A 44 17.59 21.71 -2.31
N GLU A 45 16.73 20.74 -2.57
CA GLU A 45 16.27 19.76 -1.58
C GLU A 45 15.72 18.51 -2.28
N ALA A 46 15.73 17.38 -1.56
CA ALA A 46 14.98 16.19 -1.88
C ALA A 46 13.80 16.04 -0.91
N ARG A 47 12.60 15.86 -1.46
CA ARG A 47 11.35 15.68 -0.71
C ARG A 47 10.83 14.25 -0.85
N PHE A 48 10.39 13.69 0.27
CA PHE A 48 9.82 12.34 0.37
C PHE A 48 8.46 12.46 1.06
N VAL A 49 7.39 12.17 0.33
CA VAL A 49 6.01 12.26 0.82
C VAL A 49 5.52 10.87 1.19
N PHE A 50 4.99 10.72 2.39
CA PHE A 50 4.51 9.46 2.94
C PHE A 50 2.98 9.45 3.13
N ASP A 51 2.40 8.25 3.18
CA ASP A 51 0.98 8.02 3.50
C ASP A 51 0.64 8.33 4.95
N ASP A 52 1.61 8.13 5.84
CA ASP A 52 1.50 8.38 7.28
C ASP A 52 2.46 9.46 7.79
N ARG A 53 2.25 9.89 9.04
CA ARG A 53 3.18 10.75 9.76
C ARG A 53 4.47 10.00 10.03
N VAL A 54 5.57 10.73 9.86
CA VAL A 54 6.93 10.25 9.99
C VAL A 54 7.76 11.16 10.89
N ARG A 55 8.69 10.56 11.63
CA ARG A 55 9.74 11.23 12.37
C ARG A 55 11.09 10.93 11.70
N ILE A 56 12.05 11.85 11.84
CA ILE A 56 13.41 11.64 11.31
C ILE A 56 14.12 10.57 12.13
N ALA A 57 14.69 9.60 11.45
CA ALA A 57 15.57 8.60 12.03
C ALA A 57 17.03 8.84 11.62
N ALA A 58 17.97 8.33 12.42
CA ALA A 58 19.39 8.57 12.21
C ALA A 58 19.94 7.83 10.96
N GLY A 59 20.95 8.42 10.31
CA GLY A 59 21.65 7.80 9.17
C GLY A 59 21.12 8.18 7.78
N ILE A 60 20.39 9.29 7.67
CA ILE A 60 20.08 9.93 6.37
C ILE A 60 21.39 10.39 5.74
N ARG A 61 21.57 10.12 4.44
CA ARG A 61 22.74 10.53 3.66
C ARG A 61 22.32 11.03 2.28
N ALA A 62 22.97 12.08 1.79
CA ALA A 62 22.93 12.48 0.39
C ALA A 62 24.37 12.57 -0.11
N VAL A 63 24.69 11.89 -1.21
CA VAL A 63 26.06 11.83 -1.75
C VAL A 63 26.05 12.01 -3.27
N ARG A 64 27.14 12.54 -3.81
CA ARG A 64 27.51 12.25 -5.21
C ARG A 64 27.93 10.79 -5.29
N ASN A 65 27.50 10.07 -6.31
CA ASN A 65 27.76 8.63 -6.44
C ASN A 65 29.26 8.33 -6.29
N GLY A 66 29.62 7.53 -5.26
CA GLY A 66 31.01 7.15 -4.97
C GLY A 66 31.88 8.22 -4.29
N GLY A 67 31.32 9.35 -3.87
CA GLY A 67 32.09 10.49 -3.37
C GLY A 67 31.48 11.22 -2.16
N GLU A 68 31.61 12.53 -2.19
CA GLU A 68 31.37 13.46 -1.09
C GLU A 68 29.88 13.59 -0.67
N SER A 69 29.67 13.96 0.60
CA SER A 69 28.35 14.33 1.13
C SER A 69 27.88 15.64 0.51
N VAL A 70 26.63 15.66 0.04
CA VAL A 70 25.98 16.85 -0.53
C VAL A 70 24.79 17.34 0.29
N LEU A 71 24.74 16.98 1.57
CA LEU A 71 23.74 17.51 2.50
C LEU A 71 23.94 19.01 2.71
N GLY A 72 22.91 19.80 2.38
CA GLY A 72 22.90 21.26 2.54
C GLY A 72 22.41 21.74 3.91
N GLY A 73 22.22 20.83 4.87
CA GLY A 73 21.69 21.15 6.19
C GLY A 73 21.04 19.95 6.89
N ARG A 74 20.35 20.21 8.00
CA ARG A 74 19.64 19.17 8.77
C ARG A 74 18.30 18.81 8.10
N PRO A 75 17.99 17.51 7.93
CA PRO A 75 16.67 17.07 7.49
C PRO A 75 15.57 17.58 8.43
N ARG A 76 14.39 17.85 7.87
CA ARG A 76 13.21 18.31 8.62
C ARG A 76 11.95 17.63 8.11
N VAL A 77 10.92 17.54 8.94
CA VAL A 77 9.59 17.05 8.53
C VAL A 77 8.61 18.22 8.49
N VAL A 78 7.84 18.32 7.39
CA VAL A 78 6.84 19.38 7.17
C VAL A 78 5.48 18.77 6.76
N GLY A 79 4.48 19.62 6.53
CA GLY A 79 3.18 19.19 6.01
C GLY A 79 2.41 18.30 6.98
N GLY A 80 2.33 18.71 8.26
CA GLY A 80 1.64 17.93 9.29
C GLY A 80 2.32 16.61 9.66
N GLY A 81 3.63 16.48 9.38
CA GLY A 81 4.43 15.30 9.72
C GLY A 81 4.60 14.29 8.58
N LYS A 82 4.07 14.54 7.38
CA LYS A 82 4.05 13.52 6.29
C LYS A 82 5.12 13.68 5.21
N THR A 83 5.88 14.78 5.23
CA THR A 83 6.89 15.05 4.21
C THR A 83 8.26 15.22 4.84
N LEU A 84 9.18 14.29 4.58
CA LEU A 84 10.59 14.46 4.91
C LEU A 84 11.24 15.34 3.84
N VAL A 85 11.95 16.38 4.28
CA VAL A 85 12.73 17.29 3.44
C VAL A 85 14.20 17.12 3.81
N VAL A 86 15.01 16.75 2.83
CA VAL A 86 16.46 16.60 2.93
C VAL A 86 17.11 17.75 2.14
N PRO A 87 17.63 18.79 2.81
CA PRO A 87 18.31 19.90 2.14
C PRO A 87 19.56 19.41 1.39
N LEU A 88 19.79 19.95 0.20
CA LEU A 88 20.93 19.63 -0.65
C LEU A 88 21.79 20.88 -0.85
N ALA A 89 23.11 20.71 -0.86
CA ALA A 89 24.03 21.75 -1.29
C ALA A 89 23.83 22.04 -2.79
N ARG A 90 24.47 23.10 -3.31
CA ARG A 90 24.47 23.35 -4.76
C ARG A 90 25.22 22.20 -5.44
N LEU A 91 24.54 21.53 -6.39
CA LEU A 91 25.05 20.35 -7.08
C LEU A 91 25.61 20.73 -8.45
N GLU A 92 26.77 20.16 -8.78
CA GLU A 92 27.34 20.17 -10.12
C GLU A 92 26.74 19.04 -10.98
N ASP A 93 27.07 19.01 -12.27
CA ASP A 93 26.60 17.95 -13.17
C ASP A 93 27.16 16.58 -12.79
N GLY A 94 26.28 15.62 -12.52
CA GLY A 94 26.66 14.30 -12.02
C GLY A 94 25.50 13.50 -11.46
N ASP A 95 25.82 12.33 -10.92
CA ASP A 95 24.86 11.37 -10.41
C ASP A 95 24.86 11.39 -8.88
N TYR A 96 23.67 11.38 -8.29
CA TYR A 96 23.47 11.59 -6.87
C TYR A 96 22.58 10.51 -6.28
N THR A 97 22.87 10.11 -5.04
CA THR A 97 22.09 9.14 -4.28
C THR A 97 21.67 9.73 -2.94
N VAL A 98 20.38 9.62 -2.61
CA VAL A 98 19.83 10.01 -1.31
C VAL A 98 19.29 8.77 -0.61
N LEU A 99 19.92 8.40 0.50
CA LEU A 99 19.43 7.42 1.47
C LEU A 99 18.61 8.17 2.52
N TRP A 100 17.30 7.94 2.52
CA TRP A 100 16.40 8.45 3.54
C TRP A 100 16.10 7.37 4.59
N ARG A 101 15.80 7.82 5.81
CA ARG A 101 15.34 6.96 6.90
C ARG A 101 14.36 7.72 7.78
N VAL A 102 13.23 7.10 8.08
CA VAL A 102 12.14 7.66 8.86
C VAL A 102 11.59 6.63 9.84
N ALA A 103 10.97 7.08 10.93
CA ALA A 103 10.17 6.24 11.81
C ALA A 103 8.70 6.65 11.71
N SER A 104 7.79 5.71 11.43
CA SER A 104 6.35 5.99 11.43
C SER A 104 5.81 6.17 12.85
N ASP A 105 4.57 6.66 12.94
CA ASP A 105 3.85 6.74 14.21
C ASP A 105 3.59 5.37 14.85
N ASP A 106 3.66 4.27 14.08
CA ASP A 106 3.60 2.88 14.56
C ASP A 106 4.90 2.39 15.25
N GLY A 107 5.93 3.25 15.32
CA GLY A 107 7.21 2.95 15.97
C GLY A 107 8.17 2.09 15.15
N HIS A 108 7.87 1.80 13.88
CA HIS A 108 8.79 1.11 12.98
C HIS A 108 9.65 2.09 12.18
N THR A 109 10.91 1.71 11.95
CA THR A 109 11.85 2.51 11.15
C THR A 109 11.96 1.94 9.74
N GLU A 110 11.89 2.81 8.75
CA GLU A 110 11.94 2.48 7.33
C GLU A 110 13.00 3.31 6.63
N SER A 111 13.69 2.68 5.68
CA SER A 111 14.69 3.35 4.85
C SER A 111 14.51 3.03 3.37
N GLY A 112 14.96 3.95 2.54
CA GLY A 112 14.96 3.75 1.11
C GLY A 112 16.00 4.62 0.44
N VAL A 113 16.22 4.35 -0.83
CA VAL A 113 17.20 5.07 -1.63
C VAL A 113 16.54 5.55 -2.91
N ILE A 114 16.85 6.78 -3.29
CA ILE A 114 16.62 7.29 -4.64
C ILE A 114 17.95 7.70 -5.27
N ALA A 115 18.04 7.58 -6.59
CA ALA A 115 19.12 8.14 -7.39
C ALA A 115 18.55 9.18 -8.37
N PHE A 116 19.26 10.28 -8.61
CA PHE A 116 18.91 11.28 -9.63
C PHE A 116 20.18 11.93 -10.19
N ALA A 117 20.12 12.45 -11.41
CA ALA A 117 21.25 13.06 -12.10
C ALA A 117 20.99 14.56 -12.32
N VAL A 118 22.06 15.34 -12.38
CA VAL A 118 22.06 16.76 -12.76
C VAL A 118 22.90 16.91 -14.04
N GLY A 119 22.38 17.64 -15.02
CA GLY A 119 22.96 17.83 -16.36
C GLY A 119 22.10 17.19 -17.45
N ALA A 120 21.72 17.96 -18.47
CA ALA A 120 20.84 17.50 -19.55
C ALA A 120 21.51 16.42 -20.43
N GLY A 121 20.72 15.47 -20.92
CA GLY A 121 21.19 14.41 -21.84
C GLY A 121 21.92 13.24 -21.20
N ARG A 122 22.04 13.19 -19.86
CA ARG A 122 22.62 12.05 -19.14
C ARG A 122 21.67 10.85 -19.11
N ALA A 123 22.23 9.66 -18.98
CA ALA A 123 21.47 8.45 -18.71
C ALA A 123 20.89 8.45 -17.28
N PRO A 124 19.79 7.71 -17.02
CA PRO A 124 19.29 7.54 -15.65
C PRO A 124 20.35 6.94 -14.73
N PRO A 125 20.56 7.51 -13.53
CA PRO A 125 21.64 7.09 -12.64
C PRO A 125 21.28 5.80 -11.87
N ALA A 126 22.30 5.02 -11.53
CA ALA A 126 22.20 3.93 -10.58
C ALA A 126 22.47 4.43 -9.15
N ALA A 127 21.82 3.84 -8.15
CA ALA A 127 22.06 4.17 -6.76
C ALA A 127 23.41 3.61 -6.27
N SER A 128 24.24 4.45 -5.64
CA SER A 128 25.50 4.01 -5.01
C SER A 128 25.36 3.62 -3.54
N LEU A 129 24.17 3.81 -2.96
CA LEU A 129 23.83 3.44 -1.59
C LEU A 129 22.74 2.37 -1.59
N SER A 130 22.70 1.58 -0.53
CA SER A 130 21.64 0.58 -0.29
C SER A 130 20.93 0.85 1.04
N ALA A 131 19.60 0.79 1.02
CA ALA A 131 18.81 0.75 2.24
C ALA A 131 18.76 -0.68 2.80
N ARG A 132 18.78 -0.80 4.13
CA ARG A 132 18.52 -2.06 4.84
C ARG A 132 17.27 -1.88 5.70
N ASN A 133 16.23 -2.63 5.37
CA ASN A 133 14.95 -2.64 6.07
C ASN A 133 14.76 -3.99 6.78
N GLY A 134 14.08 -3.95 7.94
CA GLY A 134 13.90 -5.10 8.83
C GLY A 134 14.50 -4.86 10.22
N PRO A 135 14.13 -5.68 11.23
CA PRO A 135 14.61 -5.51 12.59
C PRO A 135 16.11 -5.75 12.68
N THR A 136 16.81 -4.87 13.38
CA THR A 136 18.22 -5.07 13.72
C THR A 136 18.37 -6.15 14.80
N ALA A 137 19.56 -6.71 14.96
CA ALA A 137 19.82 -7.67 16.05
C ALA A 137 19.52 -7.06 17.42
N SER A 138 19.83 -5.77 17.63
CA SER A 138 19.49 -5.04 18.85
C SER A 138 17.98 -4.90 19.05
N ASP A 139 17.20 -4.69 17.99
CA ASP A 139 15.73 -4.62 18.09
C ASP A 139 15.15 -5.97 18.53
N VAL A 140 15.63 -7.06 17.91
CA VAL A 140 15.18 -8.42 18.24
C VAL A 140 15.54 -8.77 19.69
N VAL A 141 16.78 -8.47 20.12
CA VAL A 141 17.21 -8.72 21.50
C VAL A 141 16.39 -7.89 22.49
N SER A 142 16.18 -6.59 22.22
CA SER A 142 15.41 -5.71 23.10
C SER A 142 13.96 -6.17 23.23
N ARG A 143 13.31 -6.56 22.12
CA ARG A 143 11.96 -7.13 22.12
C ARG A 143 11.89 -8.48 22.82
N TRP A 144 12.90 -9.33 22.63
CA TRP A 144 12.98 -10.63 23.29
C TRP A 144 13.09 -10.48 24.82
N LEU A 145 13.94 -9.56 25.29
CA LEU A 145 14.08 -9.23 26.70
C LEU A 145 12.78 -8.63 27.26
N LEU A 146 12.15 -7.70 26.52
CA LEU A 146 10.87 -7.09 26.90
C LEU A 146 9.75 -8.13 27.04
N PHE A 147 9.46 -8.89 25.98
CA PHE A 147 8.35 -9.84 25.99
C PHE A 147 8.64 -11.05 26.88
N GLY A 148 9.86 -11.59 26.84
CA GLY A 148 10.25 -12.72 27.69
C GLY A 148 10.18 -12.37 29.17
N GLY A 149 10.76 -11.23 29.56
CA GLY A 149 10.71 -10.74 30.93
C GLY A 149 9.28 -10.46 31.40
N LEU A 150 8.46 -9.83 30.54
CA LEU A 150 7.06 -9.53 30.86
C LEU A 150 6.24 -10.81 31.08
N LEU A 151 6.37 -11.79 30.18
CA LEU A 151 5.64 -13.06 30.29
C LEU A 151 6.02 -13.83 31.56
N VAL A 152 7.29 -13.78 31.96
CA VAL A 152 7.76 -14.40 33.21
C VAL A 152 7.28 -13.63 34.44
N ALA A 153 7.39 -12.30 34.45
CA ALA A 153 6.98 -11.46 35.58
C ALA A 153 5.46 -11.51 35.82
N ALA A 154 4.67 -11.26 34.79
CA ALA A 154 3.21 -11.34 34.85
C ALA A 154 2.72 -12.77 35.13
N GLY A 155 3.32 -13.76 34.47
CA GLY A 155 3.00 -15.17 34.68
C GLY A 155 3.30 -15.64 36.09
N GLY A 156 4.36 -15.12 36.72
CA GLY A 156 4.64 -15.36 38.13
C GLY A 156 3.55 -14.84 39.06
N GLY A 157 3.05 -13.62 38.80
CA GLY A 157 1.92 -13.05 39.55
C GLY A 157 0.62 -13.85 39.38
N LEU A 158 0.31 -14.27 38.16
CA LEU A 158 -0.85 -15.13 37.87
C LEU A 158 -0.71 -16.53 38.49
N PHE A 159 0.50 -17.09 38.49
CA PHE A 159 0.80 -18.36 39.17
C PHE A 159 0.60 -18.26 40.68
N TRP A 160 1.05 -17.15 41.29
CA TRP A 160 0.83 -16.88 42.70
C TRP A 160 -0.66 -16.77 43.02
N LEU A 161 -1.45 -16.04 42.22
CA LEU A 161 -2.90 -15.97 42.39
C LEU A 161 -3.58 -17.35 42.28
N ALA A 162 -3.13 -18.19 41.35
CA ALA A 162 -3.73 -19.51 41.11
C ALA A 162 -3.35 -20.57 42.16
N THR A 163 -2.21 -20.42 42.84
CA THR A 163 -1.64 -21.50 43.66
C THR A 163 -1.34 -21.10 45.11
N GLY A 164 -1.28 -19.80 45.42
CA GLY A 164 -0.78 -19.26 46.69
C GLY A 164 0.73 -19.43 46.87
N ALA A 165 1.43 -20.04 45.91
CA ALA A 165 2.84 -20.38 45.97
C ALA A 165 3.65 -19.59 44.93
N GLY A 166 4.93 -19.38 45.21
CA GLY A 166 5.84 -18.70 44.29
C GLY A 166 7.03 -18.11 45.03
N ARG A 167 8.12 -17.85 44.31
CA ARG A 167 9.29 -17.16 44.89
C ARG A 167 9.46 -15.81 44.19
N PRO A 168 9.20 -14.68 44.87
CA PRO A 168 9.23 -13.36 44.24
C PRO A 168 10.63 -13.00 43.70
N LEU A 169 11.69 -13.43 44.39
CA LEU A 169 13.08 -13.20 43.95
C LEU A 169 13.38 -13.78 42.56
N LEU A 170 12.69 -14.84 42.13
CA LEU A 170 12.89 -15.40 40.78
C LEU A 170 12.42 -14.46 39.66
N LEU A 171 11.63 -13.44 39.99
CA LEU A 171 11.18 -12.43 39.02
C LEU A 171 12.20 -11.30 38.82
N PHE A 172 13.22 -11.16 39.68
CA PHE A 172 14.26 -10.14 39.53
C PHE A 172 14.89 -10.12 38.11
N PRO A 173 15.42 -11.23 37.55
CA PRO A 173 15.99 -11.20 36.20
C PRO A 173 14.95 -10.91 35.12
N ALA A 174 13.68 -11.28 35.34
CA ALA A 174 12.60 -10.99 34.41
C ALA A 174 12.33 -9.47 34.35
N PHE A 175 12.27 -8.80 35.50
CA PHE A 175 12.15 -7.35 35.56
C PHE A 175 13.36 -6.62 34.97
N VAL A 176 14.59 -7.08 35.24
CA VAL A 176 15.79 -6.51 34.59
C VAL A 176 15.70 -6.66 33.07
N GLY A 177 15.26 -7.82 32.57
CA GLY A 177 15.01 -8.03 31.15
C GLY A 177 14.00 -7.02 30.57
N VAL A 178 12.87 -6.80 31.23
CA VAL A 178 11.88 -5.79 30.80
C VAL A 178 12.48 -4.39 30.79
N PHE A 179 13.22 -4.02 31.83
CA PHE A 179 13.87 -2.71 31.92
C PHE A 179 14.84 -2.46 30.76
N LEU A 180 15.74 -3.41 30.51
CA LEU A 180 16.72 -3.32 29.43
C LEU A 180 16.05 -3.35 28.05
N GLY A 181 15.07 -4.23 27.86
CA GLY A 181 14.34 -4.37 26.60
C GLY A 181 13.51 -3.14 26.25
N ALA A 182 12.79 -2.57 27.22
CA ALA A 182 12.04 -1.34 27.03
C ALA A 182 12.97 -0.15 26.76
N SER A 183 14.05 -0.01 27.56
CA SER A 183 15.02 1.08 27.41
C SER A 183 15.74 1.06 26.05
N GLY A 184 16.08 -0.14 25.55
CA GLY A 184 16.70 -0.32 24.24
C GLY A 184 15.81 0.09 23.07
N LEU A 185 14.48 0.09 23.24
CA LEU A 185 13.52 0.47 22.19
C LEU A 185 13.18 1.97 22.19
N LEU A 186 13.37 2.69 23.31
CA LEU A 186 13.03 4.11 23.45
C LEU A 186 13.65 5.03 22.37
N PRO A 187 14.93 4.87 21.97
CA PRO A 187 15.53 5.74 20.94
C PRO A 187 14.82 5.68 19.59
N HIS A 188 14.11 4.58 19.31
CA HIS A 188 13.48 4.33 18.01
C HIS A 188 12.01 4.80 17.94
N VAL A 189 11.39 5.07 19.08
CA VAL A 189 9.94 5.32 19.15
C VAL A 189 9.57 6.72 19.65
N GLY A 190 10.53 7.58 19.98
CA GLY A 190 10.24 8.93 20.49
C GLY A 190 9.69 8.90 21.93
N THR A 191 10.61 8.75 22.88
CA THR A 191 10.41 8.45 24.32
C THR A 191 9.13 9.01 24.96
N LEU A 192 8.80 10.29 24.76
CA LEU A 192 7.61 10.92 25.35
C LEU A 192 6.69 11.59 24.33
N SER A 193 7.03 11.49 23.04
CA SER A 193 6.30 12.15 21.95
C SER A 193 5.42 11.19 21.16
N SER A 194 5.42 9.90 21.51
CA SER A 194 4.55 8.88 20.93
C SER A 194 3.93 7.99 22.01
N ARG A 195 2.78 7.38 21.67
CA ARG A 195 2.13 6.36 22.51
C ARG A 195 3.08 5.20 22.84
N PHE A 196 3.88 4.77 21.86
CA PHE A 196 4.84 3.67 22.00
C PHE A 196 5.96 4.03 23.00
N GLY A 197 6.52 5.23 22.87
CA GLY A 197 7.53 5.75 23.78
C GLY A 197 7.02 5.84 25.22
N ILE A 198 5.81 6.39 25.41
CA ILE A 198 5.17 6.49 26.72
C ILE A 198 4.97 5.09 27.32
N ALA A 199 4.42 4.15 26.55
CA ALA A 199 4.17 2.78 27.01
C ALA A 199 5.47 2.05 27.42
N TYR A 200 6.54 2.18 26.64
CA TYR A 200 7.84 1.59 26.98
C TYR A 200 8.52 2.31 28.15
N SER A 201 8.32 3.62 28.31
CA SER A 201 8.82 4.36 29.48
C SER A 201 8.14 3.90 30.77
N VAL A 202 6.82 3.71 30.73
CA VAL A 202 6.05 3.13 31.84
C VAL A 202 6.50 1.70 32.13
N ALA A 203 6.73 0.89 31.09
CA ALA A 203 7.24 -0.48 31.26
C ALA A 203 8.61 -0.51 31.94
N ALA A 204 9.54 0.35 31.52
CA ALA A 204 10.85 0.47 32.15
C ALA A 204 10.73 0.90 33.62
N LEU A 205 9.88 1.88 33.93
CA LEU A 205 9.64 2.33 35.31
C LEU A 205 9.07 1.20 36.19
N LEU A 206 7.99 0.55 35.75
CA LEU A 206 7.38 -0.56 36.48
C LEU A 206 8.36 -1.71 36.69
N ALA A 207 9.19 -1.99 35.68
CA ALA A 207 10.21 -3.02 35.76
C ALA A 207 11.35 -2.66 36.74
N GLY A 208 11.82 -1.42 36.74
CA GLY A 208 12.81 -0.95 37.71
C GLY A 208 12.30 -1.07 39.16
N LEU A 209 11.07 -0.64 39.42
CA LEU A 209 10.42 -0.77 40.72
C LEU A 209 10.18 -2.24 41.12
N GLY A 210 9.76 -3.08 40.18
CA GLY A 210 9.58 -4.51 40.37
C GLY A 210 10.90 -5.24 40.69
N ALA A 211 12.00 -4.89 40.01
CA ALA A 211 13.32 -5.44 40.29
C ALA A 211 13.81 -5.03 41.69
N ALA A 212 13.66 -3.76 42.06
CA ALA A 212 13.99 -3.28 43.40
C ALA A 212 13.18 -4.01 44.48
N ALA A 213 11.86 -4.11 44.30
CA ALA A 213 10.98 -4.83 45.22
C ALA A 213 11.39 -6.32 45.35
N ALA A 214 11.70 -6.98 44.24
CA ALA A 214 12.16 -8.37 44.22
C ALA A 214 13.47 -8.57 45.01
N ALA A 215 14.45 -7.68 44.84
CA ALA A 215 15.69 -7.72 45.60
C ALA A 215 15.47 -7.48 47.10
N ILE A 216 14.62 -6.50 47.45
CA ILE A 216 14.28 -6.16 48.84
C ILE A 216 13.62 -7.34 49.57
N THR A 217 12.90 -8.24 48.87
CA THR A 217 12.27 -9.41 49.53
C THR A 217 13.24 -10.31 50.29
N VAL A 218 14.54 -10.26 49.97
CA VAL A 218 15.59 -10.99 50.72
C VAL A 218 15.71 -10.47 52.16
N ALA A 219 15.62 -9.15 52.35
CA ALA A 219 15.71 -8.51 53.67
C ALA A 219 14.34 -8.28 54.31
N VAL A 220 13.31 -7.98 53.50
CA VAL A 220 11.96 -7.63 53.96
C VAL A 220 10.91 -8.47 53.22
N PRO A 221 10.61 -9.70 53.69
CA PRO A 221 9.68 -10.60 53.02
C PRO A 221 8.26 -10.04 52.83
N ARG A 222 7.84 -9.08 53.67
CA ARG A 222 6.52 -8.42 53.60
C ARG A 222 6.32 -7.62 52.29
N VAL A 223 7.39 -7.32 51.55
CA VAL A 223 7.33 -6.63 50.25
C VAL A 223 6.90 -7.55 49.11
N ALA A 224 6.86 -8.88 49.31
CA ALA A 224 6.54 -9.86 48.28
C ALA A 224 5.26 -9.57 47.46
N PRO A 225 4.13 -9.09 48.04
CA PRO A 225 2.94 -8.74 47.25
C PRO A 225 3.19 -7.68 46.17
N ALA A 226 4.04 -6.68 46.45
CA ALA A 226 4.36 -5.61 45.51
C ALA A 226 5.02 -6.16 44.23
N VAL A 227 5.86 -7.20 44.37
CA VAL A 227 6.54 -7.87 43.24
C VAL A 227 5.52 -8.46 42.27
N TRP A 228 4.47 -9.12 42.78
CA TRP A 228 3.41 -9.68 41.94
C TRP A 228 2.58 -8.59 41.28
N VAL A 229 2.26 -7.51 42.01
CA VAL A 229 1.50 -6.36 41.47
C VAL A 229 2.26 -5.70 40.31
N PHE A 230 3.56 -5.45 40.45
CA PHE A 230 4.37 -4.91 39.35
C PHE A 230 4.42 -5.85 38.14
N GLY A 231 4.51 -7.17 38.38
CA GLY A 231 4.45 -8.16 37.30
C GLY A 231 3.13 -8.10 36.52
N LEU A 232 2.00 -8.03 37.22
CA LEU A 232 0.67 -7.93 36.61
C LEU A 232 0.46 -6.58 35.91
N ALA A 233 0.98 -5.49 36.47
CA ALA A 233 0.89 -4.15 35.88
C ALA A 233 1.61 -4.02 34.53
N LEU A 234 2.54 -4.92 34.21
CA LEU A 234 3.20 -4.95 32.91
C LEU A 234 2.31 -5.54 31.79
N LEU A 235 1.30 -6.36 32.12
CA LEU A 235 0.47 -7.06 31.11
C LEU A 235 -0.14 -6.16 30.02
N PRO A 236 -0.68 -4.96 30.35
CA PRO A 236 -1.30 -4.12 29.34
C PRO A 236 -0.32 -3.43 28.39
N VAL A 237 0.97 -3.36 28.75
CA VAL A 237 1.99 -2.60 28.01
C VAL A 237 2.02 -2.97 26.53
N PRO A 238 2.09 -4.25 26.10
CA PRO A 238 2.20 -4.57 24.68
C PRO A 238 0.92 -4.25 23.89
N SER A 239 -0.25 -4.30 24.53
CA SER A 239 -1.53 -3.94 23.90
C SER A 239 -1.66 -2.42 23.73
N VAL A 240 -1.14 -1.65 24.69
CA VAL A 240 -1.07 -0.18 24.59
C VAL A 240 -0.01 0.26 23.58
N ALA A 241 1.14 -0.42 23.59
CA ALA A 241 2.26 -0.23 22.65
C ALA A 241 2.06 -1.02 21.34
N GLY A 242 0.85 -1.50 21.07
CA GLY A 242 0.54 -2.36 19.94
C GLY A 242 -0.51 -1.76 19.02
N HIS A 243 -0.68 -2.38 17.87
CA HIS A 243 -1.63 -1.91 16.85
C HIS A 243 -3.10 -2.03 17.28
N ALA A 244 -3.43 -2.70 18.39
CA ALA A 244 -4.81 -2.90 18.84
C ALA A 244 -5.53 -1.56 19.15
N LEU A 245 -4.78 -0.51 19.47
CA LEU A 245 -5.31 0.84 19.71
C LEU A 245 -5.17 1.78 18.49
N ASP A 246 -4.82 1.26 17.31
CA ASP A 246 -4.70 2.10 16.12
C ASP A 246 -6.06 2.62 15.64
N PRO A 247 -6.11 3.85 15.08
CA PRO A 247 -7.35 4.40 14.53
C PRO A 247 -7.99 3.46 13.49
N GLY A 248 -9.31 3.23 13.63
CA GLY A 248 -10.09 2.38 12.74
C GLY A 248 -10.08 0.89 13.09
N ARG A 249 -9.45 0.48 14.20
CA ARG A 249 -9.55 -0.91 14.71
C ARG A 249 -10.68 -1.06 15.73
N PRO A 250 -11.41 -2.19 15.71
CA PRO A 250 -12.46 -2.45 16.69
C PRO A 250 -11.84 -2.69 18.08
N ARG A 251 -12.44 -2.09 19.13
CA ARG A 251 -11.94 -2.17 20.51
C ARG A 251 -11.85 -3.60 21.07
N VAL A 252 -12.59 -4.54 20.49
CA VAL A 252 -12.51 -5.97 20.85
C VAL A 252 -11.12 -6.56 20.63
N GLU A 253 -10.34 -6.01 19.69
CA GLU A 253 -8.97 -6.48 19.44
C GLU A 253 -8.04 -6.24 20.63
N VAL A 254 -8.28 -5.18 21.42
CA VAL A 254 -7.53 -4.92 22.67
C VAL A 254 -7.80 -6.04 23.68
N ALA A 255 -9.06 -6.42 23.86
CA ALA A 255 -9.44 -7.50 24.76
C ALA A 255 -8.85 -8.85 24.31
N VAL A 256 -8.90 -9.13 23.00
CA VAL A 256 -8.30 -10.34 22.42
C VAL A 256 -6.78 -10.36 22.61
N ASP A 257 -6.09 -9.23 22.43
CA ASP A 257 -4.65 -9.12 22.62
C ASP A 257 -4.23 -9.29 24.08
N LEU A 258 -4.92 -8.60 25.00
CA LEU A 258 -4.71 -8.77 26.45
C LEU A 258 -4.94 -10.20 26.90
N LEU A 259 -6.01 -10.84 26.43
CA LEU A 259 -6.32 -12.23 26.75
C LEU A 259 -5.28 -13.19 26.19
N HIS A 260 -4.79 -12.96 24.96
CA HIS A 260 -3.70 -13.72 24.35
C HIS A 260 -2.41 -13.62 25.18
N LEU A 261 -2.04 -12.40 25.60
CA LEU A 261 -0.84 -12.15 26.40
C LEU A 261 -0.96 -12.74 27.81
N ALA A 262 -2.11 -12.60 28.47
CA ALA A 262 -2.36 -13.19 29.78
C ALA A 262 -2.25 -14.72 29.72
N ALA A 263 -2.85 -15.36 28.71
CA ALA A 263 -2.74 -16.80 28.50
C ALA A 263 -1.28 -17.26 28.25
N ALA A 264 -0.53 -16.52 27.42
CA ALA A 264 0.89 -16.78 27.21
C ALA A 264 1.72 -16.61 28.50
N ALA A 265 1.39 -15.61 29.32
CA ALA A 265 2.07 -15.33 30.58
C ALA A 265 1.82 -16.44 31.61
N VAL A 266 0.55 -16.87 31.78
CA VAL A 266 0.19 -18.01 32.66
C VAL A 266 1.05 -19.23 32.34
N TRP A 267 1.18 -19.57 31.06
CA TRP A 267 1.97 -20.74 30.66
C TRP A 267 3.47 -20.53 30.90
N THR A 268 4.02 -19.42 30.42
CA THR A 268 5.48 -19.17 30.43
C THR A 268 6.01 -18.91 31.85
N GLY A 269 5.47 -17.91 32.55
CA GLY A 269 5.92 -17.58 33.91
C GLY A 269 5.54 -18.65 34.93
N GLY A 270 4.38 -19.30 34.73
CA GLY A 270 3.99 -20.43 35.56
C GLY A 270 4.90 -21.65 35.42
N LEU A 271 5.39 -21.96 34.21
CA LEU A 271 6.40 -23.01 34.01
C LEU A 271 7.72 -22.71 34.69
N VAL A 272 8.18 -21.45 34.66
CA VAL A 272 9.41 -21.03 35.36
C VAL A 272 9.26 -21.19 36.87
N GLN A 273 8.14 -20.75 37.45
CA GLN A 273 7.86 -20.93 38.87
C GLN A 273 7.72 -22.42 39.24
N LEU A 274 7.02 -23.20 38.41
CA LEU A 274 6.87 -24.64 38.63
C LEU A 274 8.22 -25.37 38.56
N ALA A 275 9.08 -25.05 37.59
CA ALA A 275 10.41 -25.65 37.45
C ALA A 275 11.25 -25.50 38.73
N PHE A 276 11.13 -24.35 39.41
CA PHE A 276 11.77 -24.12 40.68
C PHE A 276 11.05 -24.82 41.85
N ALA A 277 9.72 -24.74 41.89
CA ALA A 277 8.92 -25.41 42.94
C ALA A 277 9.13 -26.93 42.95
N LEU A 278 9.34 -27.56 41.79
CA LEU A 278 9.71 -28.97 41.66
C LEU A 278 11.08 -29.33 42.28
N ARG A 279 11.94 -28.34 42.57
CA ARG A 279 13.22 -28.54 43.26
C ARG A 279 13.08 -28.41 44.77
N THR A 280 12.18 -27.54 45.26
CA THR A 280 12.18 -27.12 46.67
C THR A 280 10.93 -27.46 47.47
N SER A 281 9.77 -27.68 46.85
CA SER A 281 8.51 -27.95 47.56
C SER A 281 8.39 -29.42 47.96
N SER A 282 7.73 -29.72 49.08
CA SER A 282 7.31 -31.07 49.49
C SER A 282 6.02 -31.52 48.78
N GLU A 283 5.09 -30.60 48.51
CA GLU A 283 3.75 -30.87 47.93
C GLU A 283 3.71 -30.80 46.39
N ARG A 284 4.74 -31.35 45.74
CA ARG A 284 4.96 -31.19 44.28
C ARG A 284 3.78 -31.69 43.44
N GLY A 285 3.16 -32.81 43.82
CA GLY A 285 2.08 -33.42 43.04
C GLY A 285 0.81 -32.58 42.96
N ALA A 286 0.39 -31.96 44.06
CA ALA A 286 -0.80 -31.12 44.10
C ALA A 286 -0.61 -29.83 43.27
N LEU A 287 0.57 -29.20 43.40
CA LEU A 287 0.93 -28.00 42.65
C LEU A 287 0.98 -28.27 41.13
N VAL A 288 1.59 -29.39 40.72
CA VAL A 288 1.64 -29.80 39.30
C VAL A 288 0.24 -30.02 38.72
N ARG A 289 -0.67 -30.68 39.45
CA ARG A 289 -2.05 -30.91 38.97
C ARG A 289 -2.83 -29.61 38.80
N ARG A 290 -2.77 -28.73 39.81
CA ARG A 290 -3.44 -27.40 39.77
C ARG A 290 -2.94 -26.58 38.60
N PHE A 291 -1.61 -26.45 38.46
CA PHE A 291 -1.02 -25.69 37.38
C PHE A 291 -1.32 -26.31 36.01
N SER A 292 -1.27 -27.64 35.87
CA SER A 292 -1.53 -28.30 34.60
C SER A 292 -2.97 -28.05 34.08
N ASN A 293 -3.96 -27.95 34.97
CA ASN A 293 -5.34 -27.60 34.58
C ASN A 293 -5.44 -26.14 34.12
N VAL A 294 -4.82 -25.22 34.86
CA VAL A 294 -4.77 -23.80 34.49
C VAL A 294 -4.05 -23.60 33.15
N ALA A 295 -2.93 -24.30 32.95
CA ALA A 295 -2.17 -24.28 31.71
C ALA A 295 -2.98 -24.80 30.51
N LEU A 296 -3.80 -25.84 30.69
CA LEU A 296 -4.67 -26.36 29.62
C LEU A 296 -5.69 -25.31 29.16
N VAL A 297 -6.35 -24.63 30.10
CA VAL A 297 -7.28 -23.54 29.79
C VAL A 297 -6.55 -22.40 29.08
N ALA A 298 -5.37 -22.01 29.58
CA ALA A 298 -4.54 -20.98 28.96
C ALA A 298 -4.15 -21.34 27.53
N VAL A 299 -3.77 -22.59 27.24
CA VAL A 299 -3.45 -23.05 25.87
C VAL A 299 -4.67 -22.94 24.95
N GLY A 300 -5.86 -23.33 25.41
CA GLY A 300 -7.10 -23.20 24.63
C GLY A 300 -7.41 -21.73 24.31
N VAL A 301 -7.32 -20.85 25.31
CA VAL A 301 -7.50 -19.40 25.13
C VAL A 301 -6.47 -18.83 24.17
N LEU A 302 -5.20 -19.23 24.29
CA LEU A 302 -4.10 -18.80 23.43
C LEU A 302 -4.34 -19.21 21.97
N ALA A 303 -4.85 -20.42 21.73
CA ALA A 303 -5.16 -20.92 20.40
C ALA A 303 -6.30 -20.12 19.75
N VAL A 304 -7.42 -19.95 20.45
CA VAL A 304 -8.60 -19.21 19.93
C VAL A 304 -8.23 -17.76 19.64
N THR A 305 -7.63 -17.07 20.61
CA THR A 305 -7.21 -15.67 20.43
C THR A 305 -6.13 -15.53 19.35
N GLY A 306 -5.25 -16.53 19.20
CA GLY A 306 -4.25 -16.57 18.13
C GLY A 306 -4.87 -16.63 16.74
N VAL A 307 -5.91 -17.45 16.54
CA VAL A 307 -6.65 -17.54 15.27
C VAL A 307 -7.37 -16.23 14.97
N VAL A 308 -8.09 -15.67 15.95
CA VAL A 308 -8.80 -14.38 15.77
C VAL A 308 -7.82 -13.28 15.35
N ARG A 309 -6.65 -13.19 15.99
CA ARG A 309 -5.61 -12.23 15.61
C ARG A 309 -5.06 -12.50 14.21
N ALA A 310 -4.80 -13.76 13.85
CA ALA A 310 -4.30 -14.09 12.52
C ALA A 310 -5.29 -13.65 11.41
N LEU A 311 -6.59 -13.84 11.63
CA LEU A 311 -7.64 -13.41 10.71
C LEU A 311 -7.78 -11.88 10.65
N ALA A 312 -7.50 -11.17 11.74
CA ALA A 312 -7.48 -9.71 11.75
C ALA A 312 -6.25 -9.13 11.03
N GLU A 313 -5.10 -9.83 11.06
CA GLU A 313 -3.82 -9.35 10.52
C GLU A 313 -3.57 -9.78 9.06
N LEU A 314 -4.24 -10.83 8.57
CA LEU A 314 -4.12 -11.34 7.20
C LEU A 314 -5.41 -11.11 6.41
N ARG A 315 -5.31 -10.61 5.17
CA ARG A 315 -6.46 -10.41 4.27
C ARG A 315 -6.72 -11.58 3.34
N SER A 316 -5.73 -12.44 3.12
CA SER A 316 -5.90 -13.66 2.33
C SER A 316 -4.99 -14.77 2.84
N VAL A 317 -5.44 -16.02 2.65
CA VAL A 317 -4.67 -17.21 3.04
C VAL A 317 -3.33 -17.27 2.30
N ALA A 318 -3.27 -16.75 1.07
CA ALA A 318 -2.04 -16.69 0.29
C ALA A 318 -0.90 -15.91 0.97
N GLN A 319 -1.24 -14.95 1.84
CA GLN A 319 -0.24 -14.18 2.57
C GLN A 319 0.60 -15.03 3.52
N LEU A 320 0.13 -16.23 3.92
CA LEU A 320 0.89 -17.16 4.75
C LEU A 320 2.22 -17.60 4.11
N TRP A 321 2.25 -17.77 2.78
CA TRP A 321 3.47 -18.20 2.07
C TRP A 321 4.10 -17.10 1.21
N THR A 322 3.35 -16.08 0.80
CA THR A 322 3.86 -14.99 -0.04
C THR A 322 4.50 -13.85 0.74
N THR A 323 4.18 -13.68 2.03
CA THR A 323 4.71 -12.58 2.86
C THR A 323 5.68 -13.09 3.94
N GLY A 324 6.64 -12.24 4.33
CA GLY A 324 7.55 -12.54 5.45
C GLY A 324 6.81 -12.72 6.79
N TYR A 325 5.78 -11.90 7.03
CA TYR A 325 4.91 -12.02 8.21
C TYR A 325 4.17 -13.36 8.27
N GLY A 326 3.59 -13.79 7.15
CA GLY A 326 2.92 -15.08 7.05
C GLY A 326 3.85 -16.26 7.35
N ARG A 327 5.08 -16.24 6.80
CA ARG A 327 6.09 -17.27 7.06
C ARG A 327 6.51 -17.31 8.53
N LEU A 328 6.71 -16.14 9.15
CA LEU A 328 6.98 -16.05 10.59
C LEU A 328 5.82 -16.57 11.44
N LEU A 329 4.57 -16.34 11.01
CA LEU A 329 3.40 -16.90 11.67
C LEU A 329 3.35 -18.43 11.57
N ILE A 330 3.75 -19.01 10.43
CA ILE A 330 3.91 -20.48 10.28
C ILE A 330 4.97 -20.99 11.27
N VAL A 331 6.15 -20.35 11.34
CA VAL A 331 7.20 -20.74 12.30
C VAL A 331 6.70 -20.66 13.74
N LYS A 332 6.02 -19.56 14.12
CA LYS A 332 5.39 -19.39 15.44
C LYS A 332 4.39 -20.51 15.74
N THR A 333 3.55 -20.86 14.76
CA THR A 333 2.54 -21.91 14.90
C THR A 333 3.17 -23.30 15.02
N ALA A 334 4.23 -23.58 14.27
CA ALA A 334 4.96 -24.85 14.37
C ALA A 334 5.65 -25.02 15.73
N LEU A 335 6.32 -23.97 16.23
CA LEU A 335 6.92 -23.97 17.57
C LEU A 335 5.87 -24.15 18.67
N LEU A 336 4.70 -23.50 18.54
CA LEU A 336 3.56 -23.71 19.43
C LEU A 336 3.07 -25.17 19.38
N GLY A 337 2.99 -25.77 18.20
CA GLY A 337 2.63 -27.18 18.04
C GLY A 337 3.58 -28.12 18.80
N LEU A 338 4.90 -27.90 18.69
CA LEU A 338 5.90 -28.66 19.44
C LEU A 338 5.72 -28.50 20.97
N LEU A 339 5.42 -27.29 21.43
CA LEU A 339 5.13 -27.02 22.84
C LEU A 339 3.87 -27.74 23.33
N VAL A 340 2.79 -27.70 22.54
CA VAL A 340 1.54 -28.40 22.88
C VAL A 340 1.77 -29.92 22.95
N VAL A 341 2.52 -30.50 22.01
CA VAL A 341 2.87 -31.93 22.04
C VAL A 341 3.69 -32.27 23.29
N THR A 342 4.68 -31.44 23.64
CA THR A 342 5.51 -31.64 24.85
C THR A 342 4.65 -31.54 26.12
N GLY A 343 3.79 -30.53 26.21
CA GLY A 343 2.85 -30.34 27.32
C GLY A 343 1.85 -31.49 27.45
N TRP A 344 1.37 -32.03 26.32
CA TRP A 344 0.52 -33.22 26.27
C TRP A 344 1.21 -34.46 26.83
N ILE A 345 2.46 -34.72 26.40
CA ILE A 345 3.29 -35.81 26.92
C ILE A 345 3.52 -35.63 28.43
N ASN A 346 3.80 -34.40 28.87
CA ASN A 346 3.98 -34.08 30.28
C ASN A 346 2.71 -34.41 31.08
N ARG A 347 1.56 -33.92 30.64
CA ARG A 347 0.27 -34.10 31.34
C ARG A 347 -0.19 -35.56 31.41
N TYR A 348 -0.15 -36.28 30.30
CA TYR A 348 -0.78 -37.61 30.21
C TYR A 348 0.20 -38.78 30.38
N ARG A 349 1.51 -38.56 30.24
CA ARG A 349 2.50 -39.64 30.36
C ARG A 349 3.48 -39.41 31.51
N LEU A 350 4.08 -38.23 31.64
CA LEU A 350 5.15 -38.04 32.64
C LEU A 350 4.62 -37.72 34.05
N VAL A 351 3.58 -36.89 34.16
CA VAL A 351 2.97 -36.55 35.45
C VAL A 351 2.37 -37.79 36.15
N PRO A 352 1.62 -38.68 35.47
CA PRO A 352 1.12 -39.92 36.11
C PRO A 352 2.23 -40.91 36.51
N ARG A 353 3.36 -40.94 35.77
CA ARG A 353 4.50 -41.82 36.06
C ARG A 353 5.30 -41.43 37.30
N GLY A 354 5.16 -40.19 37.80
CA GLY A 354 5.86 -39.73 39.00
C GLY A 354 7.38 -39.52 38.87
N ASP A 355 8.00 -39.77 37.70
CA ASP A 355 9.43 -39.58 37.50
C ASP A 355 9.79 -38.09 37.39
N THR A 356 10.24 -37.53 38.52
CA THR A 356 10.60 -36.11 38.62
C THR A 356 11.84 -35.72 37.82
N LYS A 357 12.76 -36.64 37.52
CA LYS A 357 14.00 -36.35 36.78
C LYS A 357 13.69 -36.18 35.29
N VAL A 358 12.87 -37.08 34.74
CA VAL A 358 12.43 -36.99 33.34
C VAL A 358 11.48 -35.80 33.15
N LEU A 359 10.56 -35.58 34.09
CA LEU A 359 9.68 -34.40 34.07
C LEU A 359 10.48 -33.09 34.08
N ARG A 360 11.53 -32.97 34.93
CA ARG A 360 12.38 -31.78 34.97
C ARG A 360 13.08 -31.51 33.64
N ARG A 361 13.62 -32.55 32.99
CA ARG A 361 14.25 -32.41 31.66
C ARG A 361 13.26 -31.97 30.59
N SER A 362 12.03 -32.48 30.65
CA SER A 362 10.96 -32.07 29.74
C SER A 362 10.54 -30.61 29.96
N VAL A 363 10.40 -30.18 31.22
CA VAL A 363 10.12 -28.77 31.56
C VAL A 363 11.24 -27.84 31.09
N GLN A 364 12.51 -28.26 31.19
CA GLN A 364 13.64 -27.49 30.64
C GLN A 364 13.55 -27.36 29.11
N LEU A 365 13.14 -28.42 28.41
CA LEU A 365 12.89 -28.37 26.96
C LEU A 365 11.75 -27.40 26.62
N GLU A 366 10.64 -27.42 27.36
CA GLU A 366 9.54 -26.47 27.16
C GLU A 366 10.00 -25.02 27.35
N ILE A 367 10.81 -24.73 28.37
CA ILE A 367 11.36 -23.38 28.60
C ILE A 367 12.25 -22.94 27.43
N LEU A 368 13.08 -23.82 26.88
CA LEU A 368 13.92 -23.51 25.71
C LEU A 368 13.08 -23.26 24.45
N LEU A 369 12.05 -24.08 24.21
CA LEU A 369 11.11 -23.89 23.10
C LEU A 369 10.32 -22.59 23.25
N LEU A 370 9.88 -22.24 24.46
CA LEU A 370 9.23 -20.95 24.77
C LEU A 370 10.18 -19.79 24.52
N ALA A 371 11.44 -19.87 24.94
CA ALA A 371 12.43 -18.83 24.66
C ALA A 371 12.63 -18.61 23.15
N GLY A 372 12.70 -19.68 22.36
CA GLY A 372 12.74 -19.62 20.90
C GLY A 372 11.45 -19.07 20.27
N LEU A 373 10.28 -19.45 20.81
CA LEU A 373 8.99 -18.90 20.40
C LEU A 373 8.92 -17.39 20.64
N VAL A 374 9.45 -16.90 21.77
CA VAL A 374 9.51 -15.46 22.08
C VAL A 374 10.44 -14.73 21.10
N VAL A 375 11.54 -15.35 20.62
CA VAL A 375 12.36 -14.77 19.54
C VAL A 375 11.54 -14.63 18.26
N ALA A 376 10.80 -15.67 17.88
CA ALA A 376 9.92 -15.60 16.71
C ALA A 376 8.86 -14.50 16.87
N VAL A 377 8.30 -14.31 18.07
CA VAL A 377 7.37 -13.21 18.39
C VAL A 377 8.06 -11.84 18.33
N ALA A 378 9.30 -11.72 18.82
CA ALA A 378 10.09 -10.49 18.76
C ALA A 378 10.32 -10.05 17.31
N ILE A 379 10.63 -10.98 16.40
CA ILE A 379 10.76 -10.71 14.96
C ILE A 379 9.39 -10.41 14.35
N LEU A 380 8.35 -11.20 14.66
CA LEU A 380 7.00 -11.03 14.10
C LEU A 380 6.39 -9.67 14.46
N THR A 381 6.60 -9.19 15.68
CA THR A 381 6.09 -7.88 16.16
C THR A 381 6.87 -6.69 15.62
N ALA A 382 8.03 -6.93 15.00
CA ALA A 382 8.77 -5.94 14.22
C ALA A 382 8.44 -6.05 12.72
N ALA A 383 7.71 -7.07 12.29
CA ALA A 383 7.33 -7.30 10.90
C ALA A 383 5.96 -6.71 10.57
N ARG A 384 5.75 -6.38 9.29
CA ARG A 384 4.49 -5.81 8.77
C ARG A 384 3.36 -6.80 8.69
N PRO A 385 2.17 -6.50 9.27
CA PRO A 385 1.01 -7.33 9.05
C PRO A 385 0.63 -7.49 7.57
N GLY A 386 0.11 -8.67 7.21
CA GLY A 386 -0.30 -9.00 5.84
C GLY A 386 -1.30 -8.01 5.23
N ARG A 387 -2.25 -7.51 6.03
CA ARG A 387 -3.30 -6.58 5.60
C ARG A 387 -2.80 -5.26 5.01
N ASP A 388 -1.62 -4.79 5.43
CA ASP A 388 -1.08 -3.50 4.99
C ASP A 388 -0.44 -3.60 3.60
N TYR A 389 0.07 -4.78 3.22
CA TYR A 389 0.58 -5.03 1.87
C TYR A 389 -0.49 -4.87 0.78
N SER A 390 -1.75 -5.22 1.08
CA SER A 390 -2.85 -5.06 0.12
C SER A 390 -3.21 -3.61 -0.14
N ARG A 391 -3.13 -2.72 0.87
CA ARG A 391 -3.34 -1.27 0.68
C ARG A 391 -2.26 -0.66 -0.20
N LEU A 392 -1.02 -1.15 -0.09
CA LEU A 392 0.11 -0.66 -0.88
C LEU A 392 0.06 -1.08 -2.34
N ALA A 393 -0.36 -2.30 -2.63
CA ALA A 393 -0.58 -2.71 -4.01
C ALA A 393 -1.54 -1.74 -4.71
N SER A 394 -2.60 -1.30 -4.03
CA SER A 394 -3.54 -0.30 -4.55
C SER A 394 -2.93 1.12 -4.64
N ALA A 395 -2.15 1.55 -3.63
CA ALA A 395 -1.54 2.88 -3.61
C ALA A 395 -0.35 3.05 -4.56
N ALA A 396 0.49 2.01 -4.75
CA ALA A 396 1.61 2.01 -5.68
C ALA A 396 1.15 1.97 -7.14
N VAL A 397 0.00 1.33 -7.42
CA VAL A 397 -0.68 1.44 -8.71
C VAL A 397 -1.17 2.88 -8.92
N ALA A 398 -1.74 3.53 -7.90
CA ALA A 398 -2.17 4.93 -7.98
C ALA A 398 -1.00 5.93 -8.14
N ALA A 399 0.14 5.73 -7.46
CA ALA A 399 1.30 6.62 -7.51
C ALA A 399 2.14 6.50 -8.79
N ARG A 400 2.08 5.36 -9.49
CA ARG A 400 2.66 5.19 -10.84
C ARG A 400 1.79 5.81 -11.95
N SER A 401 0.60 6.29 -11.59
CA SER A 401 -0.41 6.78 -12.50
C SER A 401 -0.53 8.30 -12.40
N GLU A 402 0.51 9.06 -12.76
CA GLU A 402 0.36 10.51 -12.92
C GLU A 402 -0.34 10.74 -14.28
N PRO A 403 -1.60 11.24 -14.32
CA PRO A 403 -2.27 11.53 -15.58
C PRO A 403 -1.46 12.57 -16.36
N PRO A 404 -1.40 12.48 -17.70
CA PRO A 404 -0.58 13.40 -18.47
C PRO A 404 -1.05 14.84 -18.23
N PRO A 405 -0.13 15.81 -18.11
CA PRO A 405 -0.51 17.21 -18.05
C PRO A 405 -1.20 17.59 -19.37
N LEU A 406 -2.50 17.87 -19.26
CA LEU A 406 -3.32 18.35 -20.39
C LEU A 406 -2.97 19.81 -20.72
N PRO A 407 -3.20 20.27 -21.96
CA PRO A 407 -3.02 21.68 -22.33
C PRO A 407 -3.78 22.63 -21.39
N VAL A 408 -3.17 23.78 -21.10
CA VAL A 408 -3.70 24.79 -20.19
C VAL A 408 -3.79 26.10 -20.95
N GLY A 409 -4.98 26.49 -21.40
CA GLY A 409 -5.17 27.69 -22.21
C GLY A 409 -6.40 27.58 -23.10
N ASP A 410 -6.42 28.37 -24.17
CA ASP A 410 -7.32 28.28 -25.33
C ASP A 410 -6.48 27.78 -26.52
N ALA A 411 -6.09 26.51 -26.47
CA ALA A 411 -5.18 25.89 -27.44
C ALA A 411 -5.96 25.14 -28.51
N PHE A 412 -5.52 25.19 -29.77
CA PHE A 412 -6.07 24.29 -30.78
C PHE A 412 -5.64 22.86 -30.43
N VAL A 413 -6.59 21.93 -30.29
CA VAL A 413 -6.31 20.53 -30.01
C VAL A 413 -6.68 19.63 -31.19
N ALA A 414 -5.96 18.54 -31.37
CA ALA A 414 -6.26 17.48 -32.33
C ALA A 414 -5.62 16.18 -31.84
N ALA A 415 -6.04 15.02 -32.35
CA ALA A 415 -5.43 13.76 -31.97
C ALA A 415 -5.50 12.71 -33.08
N HIS A 416 -4.51 11.83 -33.09
CA HIS A 416 -4.42 10.68 -33.99
C HIS A 416 -4.13 9.41 -33.20
N GLU A 417 -4.57 8.28 -33.76
CA GLU A 417 -4.13 6.94 -33.34
C GLU A 417 -2.73 6.68 -33.93
N ASP A 418 -1.81 6.20 -33.09
CA ASP A 418 -0.52 5.67 -33.52
C ASP A 418 -0.26 4.32 -32.87
N ARG A 419 -0.44 3.25 -33.63
CA ARG A 419 -0.47 1.87 -33.12
C ARG A 419 -1.45 1.76 -31.94
N SER A 420 -0.95 1.46 -30.74
CA SER A 420 -1.74 1.36 -29.51
C SER A 420 -1.75 2.66 -28.69
N PHE A 421 -1.09 3.71 -29.17
CA PHE A 421 -1.00 5.01 -28.50
C PHE A 421 -2.07 5.97 -29.01
N ALA A 422 -2.65 6.75 -28.09
CA ALA A 422 -3.36 7.97 -28.43
C ALA A 422 -2.35 9.12 -28.42
N VAL A 423 -2.12 9.73 -29.58
CA VAL A 423 -1.21 10.87 -29.74
C VAL A 423 -2.04 12.12 -29.96
N ALA A 424 -2.11 12.93 -28.92
CA ALA A 424 -2.77 14.22 -28.97
C ALA A 424 -1.76 15.35 -29.19
N PHE A 425 -2.21 16.39 -29.87
CA PHE A 425 -1.48 17.58 -30.21
C PHE A 425 -2.25 18.80 -29.74
N ALA A 426 -1.54 19.75 -29.15
CA ALA A 426 -2.06 21.05 -28.77
C ALA A 426 -1.14 22.15 -29.33
N ALA A 427 -1.73 23.15 -29.98
CA ALA A 427 -1.05 24.29 -30.55
C ALA A 427 -1.53 25.60 -29.93
N GLU A 428 -0.59 26.33 -29.34
CA GLU A 428 -0.72 27.70 -28.86
C GLU A 428 0.11 28.63 -29.76
N ARG A 429 0.01 29.95 -29.58
CA ARG A 429 0.67 30.94 -30.45
C ARG A 429 2.20 30.77 -30.53
N HIS A 430 2.84 30.37 -29.44
CA HIS A 430 4.31 30.25 -29.32
C HIS A 430 4.75 28.91 -28.72
N ARG A 431 3.84 27.94 -28.63
CA ARG A 431 4.11 26.66 -27.99
C ARG A 431 3.32 25.56 -28.67
N MET A 432 3.96 24.42 -28.87
CA MET A 432 3.30 23.19 -29.31
C MET A 432 3.58 22.08 -28.32
N ARG A 433 2.56 21.28 -28.01
CA ARG A 433 2.63 20.17 -27.08
C ARG A 433 2.05 18.91 -27.72
N VAL A 434 2.70 17.79 -27.44
CA VAL A 434 2.25 16.45 -27.78
C VAL A 434 2.04 15.68 -26.48
N THR A 435 0.87 15.09 -26.34
CA THR A 435 0.53 14.18 -25.25
C THR A 435 0.39 12.77 -25.82
N VAL A 436 1.20 11.83 -25.33
CA VAL A 436 1.16 10.42 -25.74
C VAL A 436 0.60 9.58 -24.61
N LEU A 437 -0.51 8.91 -24.87
CA LEU A 437 -1.19 8.02 -23.93
C LEU A 437 -1.02 6.56 -24.34
N GLY A 438 -0.59 5.74 -23.39
CA GLY A 438 -0.57 4.29 -23.50
C GLY A 438 -1.96 3.66 -23.44
N PRO A 439 -2.08 2.36 -23.77
CA PRO A 439 -3.35 1.62 -23.67
C PRO A 439 -3.95 1.58 -22.26
N ASP A 440 -3.11 1.76 -21.26
CA ASP A 440 -3.44 1.80 -19.84
C ASP A 440 -4.00 3.15 -19.38
N GLY A 441 -4.07 4.15 -20.26
CA GLY A 441 -4.50 5.50 -19.91
C GLY A 441 -3.40 6.37 -19.29
N LEU A 442 -2.17 5.86 -19.21
CA LEU A 442 -1.05 6.56 -18.61
C LEU A 442 -0.21 7.28 -19.66
N GLY A 443 0.51 8.33 -19.24
CA GLY A 443 1.44 9.04 -20.10
C GLY A 443 2.63 8.16 -20.51
N ALA A 444 2.81 7.95 -21.82
CA ALA A 444 3.90 7.13 -22.36
C ALA A 444 5.24 7.91 -22.33
N ASN A 445 6.10 7.55 -21.38
CA ASN A 445 7.37 8.22 -21.11
C ASN A 445 8.55 7.63 -21.89
N GLY A 446 9.63 8.40 -22.02
CA GLY A 446 10.89 7.95 -22.60
C GLY A 446 10.86 7.78 -24.12
N LEU A 447 9.82 8.28 -24.79
CA LEU A 447 9.71 8.24 -26.24
C LEU A 447 10.54 9.35 -26.87
N ARG A 448 11.12 9.06 -28.04
CA ARG A 448 11.72 10.11 -28.88
C ARG A 448 10.61 10.79 -29.66
N VAL A 449 10.24 11.99 -29.22
CA VAL A 449 9.24 12.82 -29.89
C VAL A 449 9.93 14.01 -30.57
N THR A 450 9.54 14.28 -31.82
CA THR A 450 9.97 15.48 -32.55
C THR A 450 8.76 16.20 -33.12
N ILE A 451 8.79 17.53 -33.09
CA ILE A 451 7.78 18.41 -33.68
C ILE A 451 8.49 19.27 -34.72
N LEU A 452 7.99 19.32 -35.96
CA LEU A 452 8.67 20.02 -37.07
C LEU A 452 10.11 19.53 -37.32
N GLY A 453 10.42 18.29 -36.95
CA GLY A 453 11.78 17.71 -37.04
C GLY A 453 12.74 18.14 -35.91
N ALA A 454 12.32 19.03 -35.00
CA ALA A 454 13.09 19.41 -33.83
C ALA A 454 12.75 18.54 -32.61
N PRO A 455 13.74 18.20 -31.75
CA PRO A 455 13.49 17.45 -30.52
C PRO A 455 12.67 18.27 -29.52
N THR A 456 11.83 17.59 -28.75
CA THR A 456 10.96 18.20 -27.73
C THR A 456 11.52 18.03 -26.31
N ALA A 457 11.22 18.99 -25.42
CA ALA A 457 11.44 18.85 -23.98
C ALA A 457 10.32 18.04 -23.32
N VAL A 458 10.63 17.30 -22.26
CA VAL A 458 9.63 16.53 -21.49
C VAL A 458 8.98 17.45 -20.44
N CYS A 459 7.65 17.57 -20.47
CA CYS A 459 6.86 18.47 -19.61
C CYS A 459 6.05 17.74 -18.52
N GLY A 460 6.15 16.42 -18.45
CA GLY A 460 5.42 15.57 -17.50
C GLY A 460 5.16 14.19 -18.09
N ALA A 461 4.37 13.37 -17.40
CA ALA A 461 4.07 12.00 -17.86
C ALA A 461 3.45 12.01 -19.27
N GLY A 462 4.10 11.38 -20.25
CA GLY A 462 3.65 11.36 -21.65
C GLY A 462 3.57 12.73 -22.32
N CYS A 463 4.18 13.78 -21.76
CA CYS A 463 4.10 15.14 -22.27
C CYS A 463 5.42 15.57 -22.90
N TYR A 464 5.33 16.08 -24.12
CA TYR A 464 6.46 16.53 -24.93
C TYR A 464 6.14 17.91 -25.52
N GLU A 465 6.99 18.91 -25.34
CA GLU A 465 6.70 20.27 -25.82
C GLU A 465 7.89 20.95 -26.50
N THR A 466 7.59 21.97 -27.29
CA THR A 466 8.56 22.86 -27.93
C THR A 466 8.02 24.28 -27.97
N ASP A 467 8.89 25.26 -27.76
CA ASP A 467 8.57 26.67 -27.88
C ASP A 467 8.75 27.10 -29.35
N ALA A 468 7.79 26.74 -30.19
CA ALA A 468 7.74 27.14 -31.59
C ALA A 468 6.29 27.45 -32.01
N SER A 469 6.13 28.40 -32.92
CA SER A 469 4.83 28.72 -33.50
C SER A 469 4.37 27.64 -34.49
N PRO A 470 3.09 27.24 -34.48
CA PRO A 470 2.57 26.22 -35.36
C PRO A 470 2.57 26.67 -36.83
N ARG A 471 2.83 25.73 -37.74
CA ARG A 471 2.61 25.89 -39.18
C ARG A 471 1.28 25.23 -39.56
N ASN A 472 0.75 25.52 -40.75
CA ASN A 472 -0.51 24.91 -41.22
C ASN A 472 -0.48 23.37 -41.23
N LEU A 473 0.70 22.79 -41.45
CA LEU A 473 0.94 21.35 -41.37
C LEU A 473 2.11 21.09 -40.44
N VAL A 474 1.87 20.33 -39.37
CA VAL A 474 2.86 20.03 -38.33
C VAL A 474 3.15 18.52 -38.34
N PRO A 475 4.27 18.08 -38.92
CA PRO A 475 4.75 16.73 -38.72
C PRO A 475 5.19 16.52 -37.27
N VAL A 476 4.63 15.50 -36.64
CA VAL A 476 5.01 14.98 -35.34
C VAL A 476 5.52 13.56 -35.54
N VAL A 477 6.72 13.26 -35.04
CA VAL A 477 7.26 11.90 -35.07
C VAL A 477 7.28 11.35 -33.66
N VAL A 478 6.65 10.21 -33.42
CA VAL A 478 6.64 9.49 -32.15
C VAL A 478 7.30 8.14 -32.38
N SER A 479 8.48 7.91 -31.80
CA SER A 479 9.19 6.62 -31.88
C SER A 479 9.42 6.10 -33.32
N GLY A 480 9.53 7.01 -34.29
CA GLY A 480 9.78 6.70 -35.70
C GLY A 480 8.54 6.78 -36.60
N ASP A 481 7.33 6.75 -36.04
CA ASP A 481 6.09 6.88 -36.82
C ASP A 481 5.72 8.36 -36.98
N LYS A 482 5.40 8.77 -38.21
CA LYS A 482 5.14 10.15 -38.58
C LYS A 482 3.64 10.42 -38.69
N LEU A 483 3.15 11.32 -37.84
CA LEU A 483 1.78 11.84 -37.82
C LEU A 483 1.77 13.27 -38.37
N LEU A 484 0.68 13.63 -39.07
CA LEU A 484 0.53 14.95 -39.69
C LEU A 484 -0.69 15.68 -39.10
N PHE A 485 -0.43 16.69 -38.28
CA PHE A 485 -1.48 17.52 -37.69
C PHE A 485 -1.72 18.77 -38.56
N HIS A 486 -2.99 19.02 -38.91
CA HIS A 486 -3.39 20.21 -39.66
C HIS A 486 -3.86 21.28 -38.67
N VAL A 487 -3.19 22.43 -38.68
CA VAL A 487 -3.52 23.56 -37.81
C VAL A 487 -4.16 24.65 -38.67
N PRO A 488 -5.42 25.02 -38.45
CA PRO A 488 -6.06 26.08 -39.22
C PRO A 488 -5.40 27.43 -38.93
N ALA A 489 -5.22 28.26 -39.96
CA ALA A 489 -4.64 29.59 -39.82
C ALA A 489 -5.43 30.49 -38.84
N HIS A 490 -6.75 30.28 -38.78
CA HIS A 490 -7.67 30.90 -37.82
C HIS A 490 -8.57 29.82 -37.20
N ALA A 491 -8.44 29.60 -35.90
CA ALA A 491 -9.21 28.63 -35.14
C ALA A 491 -10.10 29.36 -34.10
N PRO A 492 -11.21 30.01 -34.50
CA PRO A 492 -12.04 30.74 -33.54
C PRO A 492 -12.67 29.78 -32.53
N ALA A 493 -12.85 30.25 -31.29
CA ALA A 493 -13.47 29.48 -30.23
C ALA A 493 -14.89 29.03 -30.62
N ALA A 494 -15.17 27.74 -30.39
CA ALA A 494 -16.38 27.04 -30.82
C ALA A 494 -17.16 26.42 -29.64
N THR A 495 -16.85 26.77 -28.39
CA THR A 495 -17.55 26.26 -27.19
C THR A 495 -19.07 26.44 -27.28
N ALA A 496 -19.54 27.59 -27.79
CA ALA A 496 -20.97 27.84 -27.99
C ALA A 496 -21.60 26.92 -29.05
N LEU A 497 -20.82 26.52 -30.07
CA LEU A 497 -21.26 25.61 -31.12
C LEU A 497 -21.42 24.18 -30.58
N VAL A 498 -20.44 23.69 -29.79
CA VAL A 498 -20.53 22.40 -29.10
C VAL A 498 -21.74 22.38 -28.16
N ALA A 499 -21.95 23.45 -27.38
CA ALA A 499 -23.12 23.55 -26.50
C ALA A 499 -24.46 23.53 -27.24
N ARG A 500 -24.54 24.17 -28.43
CA ARG A 500 -25.73 24.10 -29.30
C ARG A 500 -25.93 22.69 -29.84
N ALA A 501 -24.89 22.03 -30.31
CA ALA A 501 -24.94 20.65 -30.80
C ALA A 501 -25.39 19.68 -29.71
N THR A 502 -24.86 19.80 -28.49
CA THR A 502 -25.28 18.99 -27.33
C THR A 502 -26.76 19.17 -27.02
N ARG A 503 -27.28 20.41 -27.05
CA ARG A 503 -28.72 20.67 -26.88
C ARG A 503 -29.56 20.11 -28.02
N ALA A 504 -29.09 20.23 -29.26
CA ALA A 504 -29.77 19.69 -30.43
C ALA A 504 -29.86 18.16 -30.35
N PHE A 505 -28.77 17.48 -29.96
CA PHE A 505 -28.71 16.03 -29.81
C PHE A 505 -29.66 15.52 -28.73
N ARG A 506 -29.68 16.16 -27.55
CA ARG A 506 -30.58 15.77 -26.44
C ARG A 506 -32.07 15.97 -26.74
N ARG A 507 -32.41 16.77 -27.74
CA ARG A 507 -33.81 17.01 -28.18
C ARG A 507 -34.28 16.00 -29.23
N LEU A 508 -33.41 15.12 -29.72
CA LEU A 508 -33.75 14.11 -30.70
C LEU A 508 -34.73 13.11 -30.09
N ARG A 509 -35.76 12.74 -30.86
CA ARG A 509 -36.65 11.62 -30.55
C ARG A 509 -35.96 10.28 -30.80
N SER A 510 -35.10 10.23 -31.81
CA SER A 510 -34.31 9.05 -32.16
C SER A 510 -33.08 9.42 -32.99
N VAL A 511 -32.06 8.58 -32.96
CA VAL A 511 -30.87 8.67 -33.82
C VAL A 511 -30.24 7.30 -33.99
N SER A 512 -29.71 7.02 -35.17
CA SER A 512 -28.87 5.84 -35.39
C SER A 512 -27.45 6.26 -35.76
N TYR A 513 -26.49 5.42 -35.44
CA TYR A 513 -25.12 5.61 -35.91
C TYR A 513 -24.41 4.27 -36.08
N VAL A 514 -23.48 4.25 -37.02
CA VAL A 514 -22.49 3.18 -37.14
C VAL A 514 -21.26 3.62 -36.38
N GLU A 515 -20.86 2.85 -35.38
CA GLU A 515 -19.63 3.01 -34.63
C GLU A 515 -18.59 2.05 -35.18
N ARG A 516 -17.41 2.59 -35.47
CA ARG A 516 -16.18 1.81 -35.60
C ARG A 516 -15.32 2.11 -34.38
N LEU A 517 -15.08 1.10 -33.57
CA LEU A 517 -14.27 1.17 -32.36
C LEU A 517 -13.01 0.32 -32.51
N ALA A 518 -11.85 0.88 -32.16
CA ALA A 518 -10.58 0.19 -32.18
C ALA A 518 -9.77 0.46 -30.91
N SER A 519 -8.95 -0.52 -30.53
CA SER A 519 -7.94 -0.37 -29.45
C SER A 519 -6.50 -0.52 -29.97
N SER A 520 -6.37 -0.89 -31.25
CA SER A 520 -5.12 -0.97 -32.01
C SER A 520 -5.46 -1.03 -33.52
N PRO A 521 -4.47 -0.95 -34.43
CA PRO A 521 -4.74 -0.98 -35.86
C PRO A 521 -5.35 -2.30 -36.33
N THR A 522 -5.14 -3.38 -35.58
CA THR A 522 -5.58 -4.74 -35.90
C THR A 522 -6.87 -5.14 -35.20
N ASN A 523 -7.22 -4.51 -34.07
CA ASN A 523 -8.44 -4.84 -33.34
C ASN A 523 -9.53 -3.79 -33.59
N ARG A 524 -10.49 -4.14 -34.45
CA ARG A 524 -11.56 -3.24 -34.90
C ARG A 524 -12.92 -3.92 -34.79
N ILE A 525 -13.85 -3.24 -34.14
CA ILE A 525 -15.24 -3.67 -33.96
C ILE A 525 -16.14 -2.66 -34.66
N VAL A 526 -17.12 -3.15 -35.41
CA VAL A 526 -18.16 -2.32 -36.03
C VAL A 526 -19.49 -2.64 -35.39
N SER A 527 -20.20 -1.60 -34.96
CA SER A 527 -21.43 -1.70 -34.20
C SER A 527 -22.48 -0.74 -34.75
N ASN A 528 -23.69 -1.22 -34.93
CA ASN A 528 -24.83 -0.38 -35.27
C ASN A 528 -25.56 -0.02 -33.98
N PHE A 529 -25.78 1.27 -33.73
CA PHE A 529 -26.52 1.78 -32.59
C PHE A 529 -27.79 2.49 -33.03
N THR A 530 -28.85 2.34 -32.25
CA THR A 530 -30.08 3.14 -32.33
C THR A 530 -30.45 3.59 -30.94
N LEU A 531 -30.62 4.90 -30.76
CA LEU A 531 -31.04 5.55 -29.54
C LEU A 531 -32.45 6.10 -29.74
N GLU A 532 -33.32 5.97 -28.74
CA GLU A 532 -34.69 6.48 -28.82
C GLU A 532 -35.14 7.03 -27.45
N ALA A 533 -35.77 8.20 -27.48
CA ALA A 533 -36.24 8.88 -26.28
C ALA A 533 -37.44 8.17 -25.63
N PRO A 534 -37.52 8.12 -24.29
CA PRO A 534 -36.59 8.77 -23.33
C PRO A 534 -35.45 7.86 -22.82
N ASP A 535 -35.53 6.55 -23.04
CA ASP A 535 -34.76 5.55 -22.28
C ASP A 535 -34.52 4.24 -23.05
N ARG A 536 -34.45 4.31 -24.38
CA ARG A 536 -34.31 3.14 -25.26
C ARG A 536 -32.99 3.15 -26.04
N LEU A 537 -32.35 1.99 -26.09
CA LEU A 537 -31.11 1.74 -26.81
C LEU A 537 -31.17 0.35 -27.44
N ARG A 538 -30.76 0.26 -28.70
CA ARG A 538 -30.47 -1.00 -29.38
C ARG A 538 -29.07 -0.91 -29.93
N TYR A 539 -28.28 -1.96 -29.77
CA TYR A 539 -27.03 -2.09 -30.50
C TYR A 539 -26.86 -3.50 -31.05
N HIS A 540 -26.12 -3.60 -32.16
CA HIS A 540 -25.71 -4.85 -32.77
C HIS A 540 -24.25 -4.73 -33.19
N ILE A 541 -23.40 -5.55 -32.58
CA ILE A 541 -21.99 -5.69 -32.95
C ILE A 541 -21.91 -6.69 -34.10
N HIS A 542 -21.29 -6.30 -35.20
CA HIS A 542 -21.14 -7.16 -36.38
C HIS A 542 -20.31 -8.39 -36.00
N GLY A 543 -20.88 -9.59 -36.23
CA GLY A 543 -20.25 -10.85 -35.82
C GLY A 543 -20.16 -11.07 -34.31
N GLY A 544 -20.85 -10.25 -33.51
CA GLY A 544 -20.80 -10.27 -32.05
C GLY A 544 -22.18 -10.22 -31.40
N SER A 545 -22.22 -9.64 -30.19
CA SER A 545 -23.44 -9.55 -29.40
C SER A 545 -24.36 -8.41 -29.86
N SER A 546 -25.64 -8.56 -29.54
CA SER A 546 -26.63 -7.49 -29.70
C SER A 546 -27.48 -7.40 -28.45
N ALA A 547 -27.93 -6.19 -28.12
CA ALA A 547 -28.88 -6.02 -27.04
C ALA A 547 -29.91 -4.95 -27.35
N VAL A 548 -31.08 -5.11 -26.71
CA VAL A 548 -32.10 -4.08 -26.59
C VAL A 548 -32.20 -3.69 -25.12
N VAL A 549 -32.26 -2.40 -24.83
CA VAL A 549 -32.46 -1.83 -23.50
C VAL A 549 -33.65 -0.89 -23.55
N ILE A 550 -34.60 -1.08 -22.64
CA ILE A 550 -35.78 -0.23 -22.47
C ILE A 550 -35.94 0.05 -20.98
N GLY A 551 -35.71 1.30 -20.58
CA GLY A 551 -35.77 1.74 -19.19
C GLY A 551 -34.74 1.04 -18.30
N ARG A 552 -35.18 0.05 -17.51
CA ARG A 552 -34.35 -0.75 -16.60
C ARG A 552 -34.21 -2.22 -17.01
N ARG A 553 -34.75 -2.58 -18.17
CA ARG A 553 -34.71 -3.95 -18.69
C ARG A 553 -33.76 -4.03 -19.87
N ARG A 554 -32.93 -5.07 -19.90
CA ARG A 554 -31.98 -5.38 -20.97
C ARG A 554 -32.25 -6.78 -21.50
N TRP A 555 -32.26 -6.93 -22.81
CA TRP A 555 -32.42 -8.20 -23.51
C TRP A 555 -31.18 -8.47 -24.35
N ASP A 556 -30.44 -9.53 -24.03
CA ASP A 556 -29.32 -10.09 -24.81
C ASP A 556 -29.79 -11.35 -25.56
N GLY A 557 -31.04 -11.33 -26.06
CA GLY A 557 -31.81 -12.49 -26.49
C GLY A 557 -33.27 -12.34 -26.05
N CYS A 558 -33.96 -13.43 -25.73
CA CYS A 558 -35.38 -13.40 -25.36
C CYS A 558 -35.62 -13.10 -23.86
N ALA A 559 -34.71 -13.49 -22.98
CA ALA A 559 -34.87 -13.32 -21.53
C ALA A 559 -34.36 -11.95 -21.06
N PRO A 560 -35.17 -11.14 -20.35
CA PRO A 560 -34.73 -9.85 -19.82
C PRO A 560 -33.90 -10.00 -18.54
N SER A 561 -32.84 -9.19 -18.43
CA SER A 561 -32.09 -8.90 -17.21
C SER A 561 -32.35 -7.46 -16.75
N THR A 562 -31.99 -7.14 -15.51
CA THR A 562 -32.10 -5.79 -14.95
C THR A 562 -30.82 -4.98 -15.16
N THR A 563 -30.97 -3.69 -15.49
CA THR A 563 -29.86 -2.76 -15.69
C THR A 563 -30.13 -1.41 -14.99
N SER A 564 -29.11 -0.57 -14.89
CA SER A 564 -29.24 0.83 -14.48
C SER A 564 -30.21 1.58 -15.38
N LYS A 565 -30.88 2.60 -14.83
CA LYS A 565 -31.79 3.45 -15.59
C LYS A 565 -31.01 4.16 -16.69
N LEU A 566 -31.41 3.90 -17.93
CA LEU A 566 -30.80 4.52 -19.10
C LEU A 566 -31.56 5.79 -19.49
N ILE A 567 -30.83 6.84 -19.91
CA ILE A 567 -31.41 8.06 -20.47
C ILE A 567 -30.83 8.23 -21.88
N GLN A 568 -31.68 8.30 -22.90
CA GLN A 568 -31.29 8.44 -24.29
C GLN A 568 -32.22 9.40 -25.04
N PRO A 569 -31.75 10.03 -26.14
CA PRO A 569 -30.38 10.06 -26.64
C PRO A 569 -29.45 10.94 -25.80
N THR A 570 -28.24 10.45 -25.52
CA THR A 570 -27.15 11.23 -24.92
C THR A 570 -25.95 11.26 -25.88
N PRO A 571 -25.34 12.43 -26.12
CA PRO A 571 -24.19 12.51 -27.01
C PRO A 571 -22.97 11.85 -26.34
N ILE A 572 -22.14 11.17 -27.12
CA ILE A 572 -20.96 10.46 -26.60
C ILE A 572 -19.90 11.41 -26.01
N TRP A 573 -19.90 12.66 -26.45
CA TRP A 573 -19.02 13.72 -25.96
C TRP A 573 -19.57 14.48 -24.74
N ASP A 574 -20.63 13.98 -24.10
CA ASP A 574 -21.22 14.66 -22.94
C ASP A 574 -20.22 14.80 -21.78
N GLY A 575 -20.22 15.97 -21.13
CA GLY A 575 -19.27 16.31 -20.08
C GLY A 575 -18.60 17.68 -20.25
N PRO A 576 -17.53 17.96 -19.49
CA PRO A 576 -16.79 19.20 -19.61
C PRO A 576 -16.09 19.27 -20.97
N VAL A 577 -16.25 20.40 -21.66
CA VAL A 577 -15.61 20.69 -22.95
C VAL A 577 -14.58 21.79 -22.73
N ARG A 578 -13.35 21.57 -23.18
CA ARG A 578 -12.26 22.55 -23.20
C ARG A 578 -11.68 22.68 -24.60
N ASP A 579 -11.02 23.82 -24.86
CA ASP A 579 -10.20 24.00 -26.06
C ASP A 579 -11.00 23.73 -27.34
N ALA A 580 -12.24 24.21 -27.38
CA ALA A 580 -13.13 23.98 -28.51
C ALA A 580 -12.87 25.00 -29.60
N HIS A 581 -12.42 24.54 -30.77
CA HIS A 581 -12.09 25.40 -31.92
C HIS A 581 -12.75 24.93 -33.21
N LEU A 582 -13.16 25.89 -34.04
CA LEU A 582 -13.64 25.62 -35.39
C LEU A 582 -12.42 25.30 -36.28
N VAL A 583 -12.38 24.07 -36.80
CA VAL A 583 -11.28 23.55 -37.64
C VAL A 583 -11.49 23.95 -39.09
N ALA A 584 -12.71 23.75 -39.59
CA ALA A 584 -13.09 24.05 -40.96
C ALA A 584 -14.56 24.44 -41.04
N ARG A 585 -14.91 25.25 -42.03
CA ARG A 585 -16.27 25.65 -42.33
C ARG A 585 -16.54 25.53 -43.82
N SER A 586 -17.63 24.86 -44.15
CA SER A 586 -18.17 24.77 -45.51
C SER A 586 -19.59 25.34 -45.56
N PRO A 587 -20.24 25.44 -46.74
CA PRO A 587 -21.64 25.83 -46.82
C PRO A 587 -22.59 24.88 -46.08
N ARG A 588 -22.22 23.61 -45.90
CA ARG A 588 -23.08 22.57 -45.31
C ARG A 588 -22.70 22.20 -43.88
N GLU A 589 -21.43 22.32 -43.52
CA GLU A 589 -20.88 21.73 -42.30
C GLU A 589 -19.87 22.65 -41.59
N ASP A 590 -19.89 22.60 -40.25
CA ASP A 590 -18.85 23.14 -39.37
C ASP A 590 -18.10 21.96 -38.73
N VAL A 591 -16.77 21.93 -38.84
CA VAL A 591 -15.92 20.92 -38.19
C VAL A 591 -15.33 21.51 -36.93
N VAL A 592 -15.53 20.86 -35.79
CA VAL A 592 -15.13 21.36 -34.47
C VAL A 592 -14.25 20.34 -33.77
N SER A 593 -13.10 20.79 -33.27
CA SER A 593 -12.24 19.98 -32.41
C SER A 593 -12.31 20.46 -30.97
N PHE A 594 -12.24 19.56 -30.00
CA PHE A 594 -12.23 19.88 -28.58
C PHE A 594 -11.72 18.72 -27.70
N LEU A 595 -11.43 19.03 -26.43
CA LEU A 595 -10.95 18.09 -25.41
C LEU A 595 -11.99 17.89 -24.31
N ASN A 596 -12.21 16.64 -23.90
CA ASN A 596 -12.85 16.31 -22.64
C ASN A 596 -11.77 15.98 -21.59
N PRO A 597 -11.56 16.82 -20.57
CA PRO A 597 -10.50 16.59 -19.58
C PRO A 597 -10.85 15.53 -18.53
N LYS A 598 -12.14 15.17 -18.39
CA LYS A 598 -12.58 14.17 -17.40
C LYS A 598 -12.18 12.76 -17.82
N ILE A 599 -12.28 12.51 -19.12
CA ILE A 599 -11.83 11.31 -19.80
C ILE A 599 -10.87 11.79 -20.88
N PRO A 600 -9.54 11.82 -20.66
CA PRO A 600 -8.57 12.42 -21.58
C PRO A 600 -8.76 11.94 -23.04
N ALA A 601 -9.62 12.64 -23.76
CA ALA A 601 -10.20 12.23 -25.02
C ALA A 601 -10.41 13.46 -25.88
N TRP A 602 -9.95 13.35 -27.11
CA TRP A 602 -9.98 14.41 -28.11
C TRP A 602 -11.04 14.07 -29.14
N PHE A 603 -11.88 15.04 -29.42
CA PHE A 603 -13.02 14.89 -30.31
C PHE A 603 -12.85 15.79 -31.52
N GLU A 604 -13.21 15.27 -32.69
CA GLU A 604 -13.46 16.05 -33.89
C GLU A 604 -14.87 15.72 -34.39
N VAL A 605 -15.73 16.73 -34.51
CA VAL A 605 -17.15 16.54 -34.82
C VAL A 605 -17.53 17.38 -36.03
N HIS A 606 -18.15 16.72 -37.01
CA HIS A 606 -18.73 17.38 -38.19
C HIS A 606 -20.19 17.68 -37.91
N LEU A 607 -20.55 18.96 -37.87
CA LEU A 607 -21.88 19.43 -37.52
C LEU A 607 -22.58 20.04 -38.74
N ASP A 608 -23.83 19.64 -38.98
CA ASP A 608 -24.68 20.31 -39.96
C ASP A 608 -24.97 21.76 -39.53
N ARG A 609 -24.72 22.74 -40.42
CA ARG A 609 -24.77 24.16 -40.05
C ARG A 609 -26.16 24.69 -39.70
N ARG A 610 -27.22 24.07 -40.20
CA ARG A 610 -28.60 24.52 -39.97
C ARG A 610 -29.18 23.87 -38.73
N THR A 611 -28.94 22.57 -38.57
CA THR A 611 -29.59 21.76 -37.53
C THR A 611 -28.71 21.52 -36.30
N PHE A 612 -27.40 21.79 -36.39
CA PHE A 612 -26.39 21.45 -35.37
C PHE A 612 -26.32 19.96 -35.03
N ARG A 613 -26.87 19.10 -35.90
CA ARG A 613 -26.81 17.64 -35.74
C ARG A 613 -25.43 17.13 -36.18
N PRO A 614 -24.84 16.16 -35.48
CA PRO A 614 -23.60 15.56 -35.92
C PRO A 614 -23.82 14.75 -37.20
N ARG A 615 -22.86 14.76 -38.11
CA ARG A 615 -22.83 13.87 -39.28
C ARG A 615 -21.82 12.76 -39.08
N SER A 616 -20.65 13.12 -38.57
CA SER A 616 -19.63 12.20 -38.11
C SER A 616 -18.95 12.73 -36.85
N LEU A 617 -18.30 11.82 -36.14
CA LEU A 617 -17.48 12.14 -34.98
C LEU A 617 -16.29 11.19 -34.94
N THR A 618 -15.12 11.74 -34.65
CA THR A 618 -13.93 10.98 -34.28
C THR A 618 -13.61 11.28 -32.82
N MET A 619 -13.31 10.24 -32.04
CA MET A 619 -12.79 10.36 -30.68
C MET A 619 -11.51 9.53 -30.57
N VAL A 620 -10.45 10.13 -30.06
CA VAL A 620 -9.18 9.47 -29.74
C VAL A 620 -8.97 9.54 -28.24
N ALA A 621 -8.82 8.38 -27.60
CA ALA A 621 -8.48 8.24 -26.19
C ALA A 621 -7.62 6.97 -26.01
N ALA A 622 -7.08 6.78 -24.81
CA ALA A 622 -6.26 5.60 -24.48
C ALA A 622 -6.97 4.29 -24.82
N ALA A 623 -6.38 3.49 -25.73
CA ALA A 623 -6.93 2.23 -26.25
C ALA A 623 -8.39 2.32 -26.76
N HIS A 624 -8.85 3.51 -27.14
CA HIS A 624 -10.24 3.76 -27.48
C HIS A 624 -10.31 4.79 -28.62
N PHE A 625 -10.19 4.28 -29.85
CA PHE A 625 -10.26 5.05 -31.10
C PHE A 625 -11.62 4.80 -31.74
N MET A 626 -12.45 5.81 -31.76
CA MET A 626 -13.87 5.68 -32.10
C MET A 626 -14.20 6.61 -33.26
N HIS A 627 -14.91 6.08 -34.25
CA HIS A 627 -15.48 6.87 -35.34
C HIS A 627 -16.97 6.56 -35.48
N HIS A 628 -17.81 7.59 -35.44
CA HIS A 628 -19.25 7.50 -35.65
C HIS A 628 -19.65 8.12 -36.98
N ALA A 629 -20.57 7.46 -37.67
CA ALA A 629 -21.34 8.04 -38.77
C ALA A 629 -22.83 8.05 -38.37
N TYR A 630 -23.41 9.23 -38.23
CA TYR A 630 -24.77 9.42 -37.72
C TYR A 630 -25.79 9.49 -38.86
N SER A 631 -26.98 8.93 -38.62
CA SER A 631 -28.08 8.92 -39.57
C SER A 631 -29.43 8.73 -38.85
N GLY A 632 -30.53 8.73 -39.61
CA GLY A 632 -31.85 8.36 -39.09
C GLY A 632 -32.39 9.27 -37.98
N PHE A 633 -32.04 10.56 -38.00
CA PHE A 633 -32.49 11.54 -37.01
C PHE A 633 -34.01 11.68 -36.99
N ASP A 634 -34.60 11.53 -35.80
CA ASP A 634 -36.04 11.63 -35.53
C ASP A 634 -36.91 10.68 -36.37
N ALA A 635 -36.33 9.58 -36.87
CA ALA A 635 -37.07 8.55 -37.58
C ALA A 635 -38.11 7.89 -36.66
N PRO A 636 -39.30 7.53 -37.19
CA PRO A 636 -40.38 6.90 -36.40
C PRO A 636 -39.93 5.57 -35.76
N ARG A 637 -40.34 5.37 -34.48
CA ARG A 637 -39.83 4.43 -33.45
C ARG A 637 -39.58 2.98 -33.92
N ARG A 638 -38.50 2.35 -33.42
CA ARG A 638 -38.06 0.98 -33.82
C ARG A 638 -37.58 0.08 -32.68
N ILE A 639 -37.43 0.59 -31.47
CA ILE A 639 -36.88 -0.21 -30.38
C ILE A 639 -38.02 -0.84 -29.59
N PHE A 640 -38.37 -2.06 -29.95
CA PHE A 640 -39.31 -2.93 -29.24
C PHE A 640 -38.55 -4.02 -28.49
N PRO A 641 -39.16 -4.59 -27.42
CA PRO A 641 -38.70 -5.86 -26.89
C PRO A 641 -38.54 -6.87 -28.04
N PRO A 642 -37.52 -7.75 -27.98
CA PRO A 642 -37.34 -8.77 -29.01
C PRO A 642 -38.60 -9.64 -29.11
N GLY A 643 -39.00 -9.94 -30.35
CA GLY A 643 -40.12 -10.84 -30.64
C GLY A 643 -39.67 -12.28 -30.44
N CYS A 644 -39.86 -12.75 -29.22
CA CYS A 644 -39.91 -14.14 -28.82
C CYS A 644 -41.19 -14.28 -27.98
#